data_AF-A0A959K7H8-F1
#
_entry.id   AF-A0A959K7H8-F1
#
_cell.length_a   1.000
_cell.length_b   1.000
_cell.length_c   1.000
_cell.angle_alpha   90.00
_cell.angle_beta   90.00
_cell.angle_gamma   90.00
#
_symmetry.space_group_name_H-M   'P 1'
#
loop_
_entity.id
_entity.type
_entity.pdbx_description
1 polymer ?
#
loop_
_entity_poly.entity_id
_entity_poly.type
_entity_poly.pdbx_seq_one_letter_code
_entity_poly.pdbx_strand_id
1 'polypeptide(L)'
;MRGLPVILWLSLSLSTLVAQPFQFLPELKSITYQEGELFLAKPDFGYSFEGKPSPNNQVALAQCHVVLDAFRTISPVPSGKGQAKLIIAKSGQNKHLDSEFAGELEEIGDQGYVIKVDIKHITVLANTDQGIFYAMVTLKQLLQQNKRLLIPCLTIVDYPTIKVRVWQDDISRGPIPNMDFLKEEIKRLSQYKLNALTLYTENVYKYKSHPDIAPPDGLTETELRELVAYGKQYHVDIIGNQQSFGHMDKVLRVPAYADLAETPGVLSPAVEGTYSLLKDWYAEIVPDYPSPYFLINCDEVSGLGTGPAKTMLATQSKAEIYASHINKVYELLKPYDKQVMMWGDVALHSPEILDQLPKDIIMVPWDYAALPSYRAEIDPIKAAGFPFFVAPGVSNWGRIWPNMETAFANIGQFVWDGYQTGTEGVILTTWDDDGMSLFEDTWMPLVWGAAQCWSPKDPADTASRREFIQLFDREFYQLPEKSFGKLFFDISDLGKFPVIAGLYNAITWEDLIQLDFPYSAADIQEATLQTNALQKELKDIQVINHNQINSTVAAELALEWINWVLQKRMVQRYLADHLLDGTVNAGQMDRLLTNLRGTLLKIRSKYQLLYKAENRSYYLDKNLEKFDRELAGIIELPKRIVFIPDNNPFGTIRTITLATVIPGEEIVFTTDGSDPIATSTIYQVPVFMDHSGTLKARVIDGNEVGPVFEKQLYVHDGFVEKVSFEEPYSPQYAGSGPVTLVDHQSGSENFRDGQWLGFVGKDLNATLELGSMTSLKSLNISFLESQTSWIFYPTEVKVEASEDGKHYTTIGKVNWPLEQDEADVQIKTASFQFPDMPVKFIRVLAKNVGKNPEWHVSPGAPCWLFVDEIGIEKAQE
;
A
#
# COMPACT_ATOMS: atom_id res chain seq x y z
N MET A 1 54.82 -37.33 53.62
CA MET A 1 53.62 -37.13 52.77
C MET A 1 52.94 -35.83 53.18
N ARG A 2 53.16 -34.75 52.44
CA ARG A 2 52.37 -33.50 52.43
C ARG A 2 52.48 -32.92 51.04
N GLY A 3 51.34 -32.70 50.39
CA GLY A 3 51.24 -32.19 49.03
C GLY A 3 51.28 -30.66 48.99
N LEU A 4 51.94 -30.15 47.96
CA LEU A 4 51.82 -28.80 47.42
C LEU A 4 51.68 -28.98 45.91
N PRO A 5 50.61 -28.50 45.25
CA PRO A 5 50.66 -28.29 43.82
C PRO A 5 51.15 -26.87 43.53
N VAL A 6 52.14 -26.86 42.65
CA VAL A 6 52.80 -25.74 41.98
C VAL A 6 51.78 -24.75 41.41
N ILE A 7 51.93 -23.47 41.76
CA ILE A 7 51.27 -22.35 41.10
C ILE A 7 51.94 -22.17 39.73
N LEU A 8 51.29 -22.65 38.67
CA LEU A 8 51.66 -22.29 37.30
C LEU A 8 51.18 -20.86 37.03
N TRP A 9 52.14 -19.94 36.96
CA TRP A 9 51.99 -18.65 36.29
C TRP A 9 51.76 -18.90 34.80
N LEU A 10 50.50 -18.89 34.36
CA LEU A 10 50.16 -18.72 32.95
C LEU A 10 50.23 -17.22 32.64
N SER A 11 51.39 -16.79 32.17
CA SER A 11 51.56 -15.58 31.38
C SER A 11 50.68 -15.72 30.13
N LEU A 12 49.45 -15.20 30.19
CA LEU A 12 48.69 -14.87 28.99
C LEU A 12 49.38 -13.66 28.36
N SER A 13 50.32 -13.96 27.47
CA SER A 13 50.79 -13.01 26.47
C SER A 13 49.55 -12.41 25.79
N LEU A 14 49.42 -11.08 25.84
CA LEU A 14 48.54 -10.29 24.97
C LEU A 14 48.91 -10.62 23.53
N SER A 15 48.30 -11.68 23.02
CA SER A 15 48.12 -11.88 21.60
C SER A 15 46.70 -11.40 21.35
N THR A 16 46.61 -10.35 20.55
CA THR A 16 45.41 -9.79 19.96
C THR A 16 44.60 -10.91 19.29
N LEU A 17 43.74 -11.60 20.06
CA LEU A 17 42.50 -12.10 19.48
C LEU A 17 41.75 -10.83 19.11
N VAL A 18 41.76 -10.47 17.82
CA VAL A 18 41.03 -9.33 17.29
C VAL A 18 39.58 -9.48 17.77
N ALA A 19 39.19 -8.73 18.80
CA ALA A 19 37.80 -8.59 19.15
C ALA A 19 37.12 -8.04 17.90
N GLN A 20 36.03 -8.67 17.45
CA GLN A 20 35.28 -8.11 16.32
C GLN A 20 34.96 -6.64 16.63
N PRO A 21 35.15 -5.73 15.66
CA PRO A 21 34.85 -4.32 15.87
C PRO A 21 33.36 -4.16 16.23
N PHE A 22 33.06 -3.17 17.06
CA PHE A 22 31.67 -2.84 17.39
C PHE A 22 30.97 -2.32 16.13
N GLN A 23 29.71 -2.71 15.94
CA GLN A 23 28.90 -2.25 14.81
C GLN A 23 27.64 -1.59 15.35
N PHE A 24 27.12 -0.56 14.67
CA PHE A 24 26.02 0.26 15.19
C PHE A 24 24.95 0.44 14.13
N LEU A 25 23.71 0.61 14.57
CA LEU A 25 22.57 0.92 13.71
C LEU A 25 21.84 2.15 14.26
N PRO A 26 21.89 3.33 13.59
CA PRO A 26 22.61 3.60 12.35
C PRO A 26 24.14 3.58 12.48
N GLU A 27 24.84 3.45 11.36
CA GLU A 27 26.31 3.43 11.28
C GLU A 27 26.93 4.77 11.69
N LEU A 28 27.93 4.72 12.57
CA LEU A 28 28.62 5.90 13.13
C LEU A 28 29.48 6.62 12.08
N LYS A 29 29.68 7.93 12.26
CA LYS A 29 30.69 8.71 11.51
C LYS A 29 32.13 8.29 11.82
N SER A 30 32.46 8.13 13.09
CA SER A 30 33.82 7.73 13.48
C SER A 30 33.85 6.97 14.81
N ILE A 31 34.78 6.02 14.88
CA ILE A 31 35.19 5.33 16.10
C ILE A 31 36.70 5.14 16.09
N THR A 32 37.38 5.68 17.09
CA THR A 32 38.83 5.59 17.23
C THR A 32 39.18 4.82 18.49
N TYR A 33 39.87 3.69 18.34
CA TYR A 33 40.32 2.86 19.47
C TYR A 33 41.63 3.37 20.05
N GLN A 34 41.77 3.25 21.37
CA GLN A 34 42.94 3.66 22.13
C GLN A 34 43.44 2.50 23.00
N GLU A 35 44.68 2.59 23.48
CA GLU A 35 45.23 1.56 24.37
C GLU A 35 44.53 1.57 25.73
N GLY A 36 44.13 0.38 26.20
CA GLY A 36 43.51 0.17 27.51
C GLY A 36 42.07 -0.33 27.42
N GLU A 37 41.54 -0.74 28.57
CA GLU A 37 40.16 -1.25 28.69
C GLU A 37 39.53 -0.72 29.98
N LEU A 38 38.27 -0.29 29.89
CA LEU A 38 37.41 0.04 31.02
C LEU A 38 36.71 -1.21 31.54
N PHE A 39 36.77 -1.44 32.84
CA PHE A 39 36.09 -2.56 33.50
C PHE A 39 34.74 -2.13 34.11
N LEU A 40 33.65 -2.73 33.64
CA LEU A 40 32.28 -2.50 34.11
C LEU A 40 31.92 -3.53 35.19
N ALA A 41 32.02 -3.19 36.48
CA ALA A 41 31.56 -4.08 37.55
C ALA A 41 30.67 -3.36 38.58
N LYS A 42 29.55 -4.00 38.94
CA LYS A 42 28.68 -3.62 40.07
C LYS A 42 29.29 -4.11 41.38
N PRO A 43 29.21 -3.34 42.49
CA PRO A 43 28.13 -2.39 42.76
C PRO A 43 28.34 -0.93 42.33
N ASP A 44 29.51 -0.55 41.79
CA ASP A 44 29.96 0.86 41.82
C ASP A 44 29.82 1.64 40.49
N PHE A 45 29.06 1.15 39.50
CA PHE A 45 28.81 1.91 38.26
C PHE A 45 27.83 3.06 38.52
N GLY A 46 28.36 4.22 38.92
CA GLY A 46 27.62 5.46 39.11
C GLY A 46 27.60 6.31 37.84
N TYR A 47 26.58 7.16 37.72
CA TYR A 47 26.56 8.24 36.74
C TYR A 47 26.60 9.60 37.44
N SER A 48 27.12 10.61 36.76
CA SER A 48 26.96 12.01 37.14
C SER A 48 26.59 12.84 35.93
N PHE A 49 25.60 13.70 36.10
CA PHE A 49 25.24 14.71 35.12
C PHE A 49 25.88 16.03 35.55
N GLU A 50 26.63 16.67 34.66
CA GLU A 50 27.15 18.02 34.90
C GLU A 50 25.98 19.01 34.77
N GLY A 51 25.54 19.56 35.89
CA GLY A 51 24.32 20.37 35.95
C GLY A 51 23.04 19.55 36.18
N LYS A 52 21.87 20.15 35.91
CA LYS A 52 20.57 19.51 36.13
C LYS A 52 20.11 18.76 34.87
N PRO A 53 19.82 17.45 34.94
CA PRO A 53 19.29 16.71 33.79
C PRO A 53 17.87 17.19 33.45
N SER A 54 17.58 17.36 32.16
CA SER A 54 16.23 17.60 31.66
C SER A 54 15.36 16.33 31.73
N PRO A 55 14.03 16.43 31.60
CA PRO A 55 13.15 15.26 31.53
C PRO A 55 13.57 14.27 30.43
N ASN A 56 13.93 14.78 29.25
CA ASN A 56 14.45 13.99 28.14
C ASN A 56 15.72 13.21 28.51
N ASN A 57 16.67 13.87 29.20
CA ASN A 57 17.89 13.23 29.65
C ASN A 57 17.60 12.11 30.66
N GLN A 58 16.56 12.25 31.48
CA GLN A 58 16.13 11.19 32.41
C GLN A 58 15.54 9.98 31.66
N VAL A 59 14.76 10.23 30.60
CA VAL A 59 14.24 9.16 29.73
C VAL A 59 15.39 8.44 29.02
N ALA A 60 16.36 9.17 28.47
CA ALA A 60 17.56 8.59 27.84
C ALA A 60 18.36 7.73 28.82
N LEU A 61 18.59 8.24 30.04
CA LEU A 61 19.29 7.52 31.11
C LEU A 61 18.56 6.24 31.50
N ALA A 62 17.24 6.29 31.67
CA ALA A 62 16.43 5.12 32.03
C ALA A 62 16.59 3.99 31.00
N GLN A 63 16.69 4.32 29.71
CA GLN A 63 16.91 3.33 28.64
C GLN A 63 18.27 2.65 28.71
N CYS A 64 19.33 3.36 29.12
CA CYS A 64 20.64 2.76 29.36
C CYS A 64 20.70 1.96 30.67
N HIS A 65 19.98 2.41 31.71
CA HIS A 65 19.96 1.76 33.01
C HIS A 65 19.47 0.31 32.93
N VAL A 66 18.49 0.01 32.08
CA VAL A 66 18.02 -1.37 31.87
C VAL A 66 19.15 -2.30 31.42
N VAL A 67 20.02 -1.83 30.51
CA VAL A 67 21.18 -2.61 30.04
C VAL A 67 22.25 -2.70 31.13
N LEU A 68 22.50 -1.60 31.83
CA LEU A 68 23.47 -1.55 32.93
C LEU A 68 23.06 -2.45 34.11
N ASP A 69 21.76 -2.60 34.35
CA ASP A 69 21.21 -3.44 35.40
C ASP A 69 21.32 -4.93 35.10
N ALA A 70 21.37 -5.30 33.82
CA ALA A 70 21.60 -6.67 33.38
C ALA A 70 23.05 -7.16 33.61
N PHE A 71 24.02 -6.27 33.87
CA PHE A 71 25.38 -6.68 34.22
C PHE A 71 25.43 -7.33 35.61
N ARG A 72 26.11 -8.47 35.70
CA ARG A 72 26.26 -9.25 36.95
C ARG A 72 27.07 -8.48 37.99
N THR A 73 26.63 -8.50 39.24
CA THR A 73 27.45 -8.09 40.39
C THR A 73 28.62 -9.08 40.54
N ILE A 74 29.85 -8.60 40.41
CA ILE A 74 31.05 -9.42 40.65
C ILE A 74 31.80 -8.82 41.83
N SER A 75 31.96 -9.62 42.89
CA SER A 75 32.78 -9.28 44.05
C SER A 75 33.77 -10.41 44.32
N PRO A 76 35.07 -10.12 44.56
CA PRO A 76 35.68 -8.79 44.64
C PRO A 76 36.07 -8.21 43.26
N VAL A 77 36.01 -6.87 43.14
CA VAL A 77 36.58 -6.13 42.01
C VAL A 77 38.10 -6.38 41.97
N PRO A 78 38.71 -6.70 40.82
CA PRO A 78 40.16 -6.91 40.73
C PRO A 78 40.95 -5.70 41.27
N SER A 79 41.87 -5.94 42.20
CA SER A 79 42.72 -4.89 42.81
C SER A 79 43.51 -4.11 41.73
N GLY A 80 43.38 -2.78 41.74
CA GLY A 80 44.08 -1.88 40.80
C GLY A 80 43.23 -1.37 39.62
N LYS A 81 42.00 -1.84 39.44
CA LYS A 81 41.05 -1.27 38.47
C LYS A 81 40.22 -0.16 39.13
N GLY A 82 40.18 1.04 38.53
CA GLY A 82 39.47 2.21 39.07
C GLY A 82 37.94 2.07 39.04
N GLN A 83 37.24 2.95 39.76
CA GLN A 83 35.77 3.03 39.73
C GLN A 83 35.31 3.53 38.36
N ALA A 84 34.62 2.69 37.58
CA ALA A 84 34.03 3.09 36.31
C ALA A 84 32.86 4.05 36.55
N LYS A 85 32.90 5.25 35.94
CA LYS A 85 31.85 6.26 36.09
C LYS A 85 31.38 6.80 34.74
N LEU A 86 30.05 6.93 34.58
CA LEU A 86 29.45 7.63 33.44
C LEU A 86 29.35 9.13 33.76
N ILE A 87 29.99 9.97 32.96
CA ILE A 87 29.93 11.43 33.04
C ILE A 87 29.15 11.92 31.84
N ILE A 88 28.10 12.71 32.07
CA ILE A 88 27.27 13.28 31.00
C ILE A 88 27.32 14.79 31.14
N ALA A 89 27.69 15.48 30.07
CA ALA A 89 27.77 16.92 30.04
C ALA A 89 27.18 17.46 28.73
N LYS A 90 26.54 18.62 28.81
CA LYS A 90 26.28 19.46 27.64
C LYS A 90 27.42 20.46 27.46
N SER A 91 27.65 20.89 26.23
CA SER A 91 28.64 21.91 25.93
C SER A 91 28.47 23.15 26.83
N GLY A 92 29.58 23.66 27.35
CA GLY A 92 29.65 24.79 28.28
C GLY A 92 29.47 24.43 29.75
N GLN A 93 29.13 23.18 30.08
CA GLN A 93 28.97 22.74 31.47
C GLN A 93 30.26 22.19 32.08
N ASN A 94 31.24 21.81 31.26
CA ASN A 94 32.52 21.26 31.73
C ASN A 94 33.68 21.78 30.87
N LYS A 95 34.33 22.86 31.35
CA LYS A 95 35.41 23.56 30.63
C LYS A 95 36.56 22.67 30.16
N HIS A 96 36.85 21.59 30.88
CA HIS A 96 37.91 20.67 30.49
C HIS A 96 37.50 19.85 29.27
N LEU A 97 36.29 19.26 29.30
CA LEU A 97 35.74 18.50 28.18
C LEU A 97 35.48 19.41 26.96
N ASP A 98 34.97 20.62 27.19
CA ASP A 98 34.77 21.62 26.14
C ASP A 98 36.07 21.98 25.44
N SER A 99 37.17 22.13 26.20
CA SER A 99 38.49 22.42 25.62
C SER A 99 39.13 21.20 24.94
N GLU A 100 38.85 19.99 25.43
CA GLU A 100 39.39 18.76 24.86
C GLU A 100 38.75 18.46 23.50
N PHE A 101 37.44 18.67 23.37
CA PHE A 101 36.64 18.36 22.18
C PHE A 101 36.14 19.59 21.43
N ALA A 102 36.86 20.71 21.52
CA ALA A 102 36.41 21.98 20.93
C ALA A 102 36.15 21.87 19.42
N GLY A 103 37.02 21.15 18.69
CA GLY A 103 36.86 20.96 17.24
C GLY A 103 35.67 20.07 16.89
N GLU A 104 35.49 18.97 17.62
CA GLU A 104 34.36 18.06 17.42
C GLU A 104 33.04 18.74 17.77
N LEU A 105 32.98 19.53 18.85
CA LEU A 105 31.78 20.27 19.25
C LEU A 105 31.32 21.29 18.19
N GLU A 106 32.25 21.88 17.43
CA GLU A 106 31.91 22.76 16.30
C GLU A 106 31.33 22.00 15.11
N GLU A 107 31.75 20.74 14.90
CA GLU A 107 31.34 19.92 13.74
C GLU A 107 30.01 19.18 13.94
N ILE A 108 29.76 18.65 15.14
CA ILE A 108 28.67 17.69 15.41
C ILE A 108 27.26 18.32 15.38
N GLY A 109 27.14 19.65 15.39
CA GLY A 109 25.85 20.36 15.38
C GLY A 109 24.95 20.06 16.57
N ASP A 110 23.64 20.27 16.42
CA ASP A 110 22.67 20.15 17.52
C ASP A 110 22.33 18.70 17.89
N GLN A 111 22.39 17.79 16.91
CA GLN A 111 21.98 16.38 17.06
C GLN A 111 23.18 15.45 17.31
N GLY A 112 24.40 15.92 17.12
CA GLY A 112 25.58 15.09 17.28
C GLY A 112 26.13 15.06 18.70
N TYR A 113 27.07 14.15 18.92
CA TYR A 113 27.63 13.86 20.23
C TYR A 113 29.02 13.23 20.13
N VAL A 114 29.70 13.23 21.27
CA VAL A 114 30.97 12.55 21.52
C VAL A 114 30.79 11.55 22.66
N ILE A 115 31.26 10.32 22.48
CA ILE A 115 31.40 9.32 23.56
C ILE A 115 32.87 8.97 23.70
N LYS A 116 33.48 9.27 24.84
CA LYS A 116 34.85 8.89 25.17
C LYS A 116 34.85 7.81 26.25
N VAL A 117 35.52 6.70 26.00
CA VAL A 117 35.79 5.65 26.99
C VAL A 117 37.28 5.68 27.29
N ASP A 118 37.64 5.99 28.53
CA ASP A 118 38.99 5.82 29.06
C ASP A 118 39.02 4.70 30.11
N ILE A 119 40.19 4.42 30.69
CA ILE A 119 40.37 3.35 31.68
C ILE A 119 39.57 3.51 33.00
N LYS A 120 38.92 4.65 33.21
CA LYS A 120 38.13 5.02 34.41
C LYS A 120 36.74 5.57 34.10
N HIS A 121 36.51 6.18 32.95
CA HIS A 121 35.29 6.91 32.67
C HIS A 121 34.69 6.56 31.31
N ILE A 122 33.37 6.60 31.24
CA ILE A 122 32.63 6.83 30.00
C ILE A 122 32.14 8.28 30.06
N THR A 123 32.54 9.10 29.11
CA THR A 123 32.11 10.49 29.01
C THR A 123 31.20 10.64 27.80
N VAL A 124 30.05 11.26 28.00
CA VAL A 124 29.15 11.71 26.94
C VAL A 124 29.10 13.22 26.93
N LEU A 125 29.32 13.80 25.75
CA LEU A 125 29.33 15.23 25.52
C LEU A 125 28.52 15.56 24.26
N ALA A 126 27.66 16.57 24.32
CA ALA A 126 26.89 17.04 23.15
C ALA A 126 26.51 18.51 23.28
N ASN A 127 26.11 19.15 22.18
CA ASN A 127 25.66 20.55 22.19
C ASN A 127 24.25 20.73 22.77
N THR A 128 23.38 19.73 22.62
CA THR A 128 21.98 19.78 23.08
C THR A 128 21.56 18.51 23.80
N ASP A 129 20.40 18.54 24.44
CA ASP A 129 19.80 17.35 25.06
C ASP A 129 19.46 16.26 24.01
N GLN A 130 19.17 16.63 22.77
CA GLN A 130 18.92 15.67 21.68
C GLN A 130 20.19 14.88 21.33
N GLY A 131 21.34 15.56 21.26
CA GLY A 131 22.63 14.90 21.08
C GLY A 131 22.96 13.96 22.25
N ILE A 132 22.68 14.36 23.50
CA ILE A 132 22.82 13.47 24.67
C ILE A 132 21.92 12.25 24.54
N PHE A 133 20.67 12.42 24.11
CA PHE A 133 19.73 11.32 23.91
C PHE A 133 20.27 10.32 22.88
N TYR A 134 20.75 10.78 21.71
CA TYR A 134 21.34 9.89 20.71
C TYR A 134 22.65 9.23 21.16
N ALA A 135 23.45 9.93 21.96
CA ALA A 135 24.63 9.34 22.59
C ALA A 135 24.25 8.17 23.51
N MET A 136 23.15 8.30 24.26
CA MET A 136 22.63 7.22 25.10
C MET A 136 22.13 6.03 24.26
N VAL A 137 21.47 6.28 23.12
CA VAL A 137 21.08 5.22 22.17
C VAL A 137 22.32 4.45 21.69
N THR A 138 23.39 5.13 21.29
CA THR A 138 24.63 4.47 20.86
C THR A 138 25.37 3.79 22.02
N LEU A 139 25.41 4.39 23.20
CA LEU A 139 25.99 3.77 24.39
C LEU A 139 25.25 2.48 24.76
N LYS A 140 23.93 2.45 24.63
CA LYS A 140 23.11 1.24 24.84
C LYS A 140 23.57 0.11 23.92
N GLN A 141 23.73 0.37 22.62
CA GLN A 141 24.21 -0.63 21.65
C GLN A 141 25.65 -1.10 21.96
N LEU A 142 26.54 -0.17 22.32
CA LEU A 142 27.92 -0.49 22.72
C LEU A 142 27.95 -1.44 23.92
N LEU A 143 27.12 -1.17 24.93
CA LEU A 143 27.01 -1.99 26.13
C LEU A 143 26.40 -3.37 25.83
N GLN A 144 25.37 -3.45 24.99
CA GLN A 144 24.71 -4.71 24.62
C GLN A 144 25.64 -5.66 23.86
N GLN A 145 26.51 -5.13 23.01
CA GLN A 145 27.50 -5.93 22.27
C GLN A 145 28.63 -6.45 23.17
N ASN A 146 28.84 -5.85 24.34
CA ASN A 146 29.94 -6.21 25.22
C ASN A 146 29.57 -7.28 26.25
N LYS A 147 29.83 -8.53 25.90
CA LYS A 147 29.60 -9.69 26.78
C LYS A 147 30.66 -9.90 27.88
N ARG A 148 31.75 -9.10 27.92
CA ARG A 148 32.95 -9.38 28.74
C ARG A 148 33.21 -8.39 29.88
N LEU A 149 32.27 -7.49 30.18
CA LEU A 149 32.45 -6.44 31.21
C LEU A 149 33.68 -5.54 30.96
N LEU A 150 34.26 -5.56 29.76
CA LEU A 150 35.49 -4.85 29.40
C LEU A 150 35.25 -4.09 28.11
N ILE A 151 35.11 -2.76 28.17
CA ILE A 151 35.01 -1.93 26.97
C ILE A 151 36.42 -1.44 26.61
N PRO A 152 36.92 -1.63 25.38
CA PRO A 152 38.18 -1.01 24.97
C PRO A 152 38.09 0.50 25.05
N CYS A 153 39.19 1.17 25.41
CA CYS A 153 39.24 2.63 25.37
C CYS A 153 39.01 3.10 23.93
N LEU A 154 38.12 4.07 23.75
CA LEU A 154 37.68 4.52 22.43
C LEU A 154 37.11 5.93 22.48
N THR A 155 37.01 6.57 21.32
CA THR A 155 36.28 7.81 21.12
C THR A 155 35.35 7.65 19.93
N ILE A 156 34.07 7.94 20.11
CA ILE A 156 33.05 8.02 19.06
C ILE A 156 32.70 9.49 18.88
N VAL A 157 32.71 9.95 17.63
CA VAL A 157 32.14 11.23 17.23
C VAL A 157 31.10 10.92 16.16
N ASP A 158 29.85 11.29 16.40
CA ASP A 158 28.73 10.90 15.53
C ASP A 158 27.66 11.99 15.46
N TYR A 159 27.03 12.10 14.29
CA TYR A 159 26.01 13.10 13.96
C TYR A 159 25.25 12.69 12.68
N PRO A 160 23.98 13.13 12.49
CA PRO A 160 23.21 12.80 11.30
C PRO A 160 23.69 13.58 10.06
N THR A 161 23.58 12.97 8.88
CA THR A 161 23.77 13.67 7.59
C THR A 161 22.52 14.46 7.21
N ILE A 162 21.35 13.83 7.28
CA ILE A 162 20.06 14.45 7.00
C ILE A 162 19.36 14.81 8.32
N LYS A 163 18.94 16.07 8.45
CA LYS A 163 18.52 16.65 9.74
C LYS A 163 17.13 16.21 10.19
N VAL A 164 16.16 16.12 9.27
CA VAL A 164 14.78 15.76 9.58
C VAL A 164 14.47 14.40 8.96
N ARG A 165 14.06 13.45 9.79
CA ARG A 165 13.92 12.03 9.43
C ARG A 165 12.57 11.56 9.95
N VAL A 166 11.59 11.61 9.06
CA VAL A 166 10.16 11.48 9.37
C VAL A 166 9.70 10.08 8.99
N TRP A 167 8.90 9.46 9.86
CA TRP A 167 7.96 8.43 9.44
C TRP A 167 6.59 9.09 9.22
N GLN A 168 5.97 8.86 8.05
CA GLN A 168 4.57 9.16 7.81
C GLN A 168 3.73 7.88 7.93
N ASP A 169 2.77 7.91 8.85
CA ASP A 169 1.78 6.86 9.08
C ASP A 169 0.43 7.27 8.47
N ASP A 170 -0.25 6.36 7.77
CA ASP A 170 -1.53 6.64 7.10
C ASP A 170 -2.68 6.20 7.99
N ILE A 171 -3.39 7.20 8.52
CA ILE A 171 -4.49 6.99 9.45
C ILE A 171 -5.85 7.28 8.81
N SER A 172 -5.91 7.39 7.48
CA SER A 172 -7.09 7.90 6.76
C SER A 172 -7.79 6.88 5.86
N ARG A 173 -7.21 5.70 5.59
CA ARG A 173 -7.83 4.68 4.69
C ARG A 173 -8.73 3.66 5.38
N GLY A 174 -8.91 3.82 6.69
CA GLY A 174 -9.83 3.03 7.47
C GLY A 174 -9.26 2.75 8.85
N PRO A 175 -8.16 2.00 8.96
CA PRO A 175 -7.52 1.78 10.24
C PRO A 175 -7.02 3.09 10.85
N ILE A 176 -7.24 3.24 12.16
CA ILE A 176 -6.71 4.34 12.96
C ILE A 176 -5.91 3.70 14.10
N PRO A 177 -4.60 3.97 14.20
CA PRO A 177 -3.79 3.47 15.29
C PRO A 177 -4.33 3.83 16.68
N ASN A 178 -4.17 2.90 17.63
CA ASN A 178 -4.48 3.17 19.03
C ASN A 178 -3.32 3.93 19.72
N MET A 179 -3.62 4.59 20.84
CA MET A 179 -2.64 5.45 21.52
C MET A 179 -1.47 4.69 22.14
N ASP A 180 -1.66 3.42 22.52
CA ASP A 180 -0.57 2.60 23.08
C ASP A 180 0.42 2.21 21.99
N PHE A 181 -0.09 1.82 20.81
CA PHE A 181 0.71 1.56 19.63
C PHE A 181 1.50 2.81 19.22
N LEU A 182 0.84 3.95 19.00
CA LEU A 182 1.51 5.21 18.60
C LEU A 182 2.64 5.63 19.56
N LYS A 183 2.48 5.43 20.86
CA LYS A 183 3.52 5.72 21.85
C LYS A 183 4.68 4.73 21.79
N GLU A 184 4.40 3.43 21.63
CA GLU A 184 5.48 2.45 21.46
C GLU A 184 6.25 2.69 20.16
N GLU A 185 5.55 3.08 19.09
CA GLU A 185 6.15 3.46 17.82
C GLU A 185 7.07 4.68 17.96
N ILE A 186 6.65 5.75 18.65
CA ILE A 186 7.53 6.90 18.97
C ILE A 186 8.81 6.45 19.69
N LYS A 187 8.68 5.57 20.67
CA LYS A 187 9.82 5.05 21.41
C LYS A 187 10.73 4.23 20.50
N ARG A 188 10.16 3.40 19.63
CA ARG A 188 10.90 2.57 18.66
C ARG A 188 11.60 3.42 17.60
N LEU A 189 10.95 4.43 17.04
CA LEU A 189 11.53 5.46 16.15
C LEU A 189 12.79 6.08 16.77
N SER A 190 12.68 6.51 18.04
CA SER A 190 13.79 7.17 18.74
C SER A 190 15.04 6.28 18.91
N GLN A 191 14.86 4.96 18.97
CA GLN A 191 15.98 4.00 19.08
C GLN A 191 16.80 3.88 17.80
N TYR A 192 16.23 4.25 16.66
CA TYR A 192 16.91 4.31 15.36
C TYR A 192 17.19 5.74 14.92
N LYS A 193 17.05 6.70 15.85
CA LYS A 193 17.31 8.12 15.67
C LYS A 193 16.44 8.77 14.57
N LEU A 194 15.29 8.18 14.22
CA LEU A 194 14.21 8.91 13.56
C LEU A 194 13.67 9.94 14.54
N ASN A 195 13.38 11.15 14.06
CA ASN A 195 13.15 12.30 14.92
C ASN A 195 11.86 13.05 14.63
N ALA A 196 11.02 12.51 13.77
CA ALA A 196 9.69 13.04 13.52
C ALA A 196 8.70 11.93 13.13
N LEU A 197 7.44 12.15 13.47
CA LEU A 197 6.28 11.38 13.04
C LEU A 197 5.25 12.36 12.45
N THR A 198 4.64 12.02 11.33
CA THR A 198 3.47 12.73 10.79
C THR A 198 2.35 11.75 10.55
N LEU A 199 1.13 12.10 10.96
CA LEU A 199 -0.06 11.28 10.75
C LEU A 199 -0.83 11.82 9.56
N TYR A 200 -0.84 11.11 8.43
CA TYR A 200 -1.56 11.56 7.24
C TYR A 200 -3.07 11.61 7.52
N THR A 201 -3.61 12.82 7.55
CA THR A 201 -4.95 13.11 8.09
C THR A 201 -5.83 13.73 7.02
N GLU A 202 -6.83 12.98 6.54
CA GLU A 202 -7.92 13.47 5.68
C GLU A 202 -9.11 13.92 6.53
N ASN A 203 -9.79 12.95 7.15
CA ASN A 203 -11.09 13.17 7.81
C ASN A 203 -11.12 12.71 9.27
N VAL A 204 -10.04 12.13 9.80
CA VAL A 204 -10.09 11.34 11.04
C VAL A 204 -9.91 12.13 12.34
N TYR A 205 -9.59 13.43 12.26
CA TYR A 205 -9.49 14.30 13.43
C TYR A 205 -10.85 14.86 13.84
N LYS A 206 -11.19 14.79 15.12
CA LYS A 206 -12.50 15.18 15.66
C LYS A 206 -12.59 16.69 15.90
N TYR A 207 -12.84 17.44 14.84
CA TYR A 207 -13.13 18.87 14.87
C TYR A 207 -14.43 19.19 15.64
N LYS A 208 -14.40 20.18 16.54
CA LYS A 208 -15.59 20.63 17.29
C LYS A 208 -16.53 21.43 16.41
N SER A 209 -15.99 22.23 15.49
CA SER A 209 -16.73 22.98 14.46
C SER A 209 -17.45 22.06 13.46
N HIS A 210 -16.88 20.88 13.20
CA HIS A 210 -17.34 19.96 12.15
C HIS A 210 -17.42 18.49 12.66
N PRO A 211 -18.30 18.20 13.64
CA PRO A 211 -18.31 16.93 14.36
C PRO A 211 -18.77 15.71 13.52
N ASP A 212 -19.41 15.95 12.38
CA ASP A 212 -20.03 14.90 11.55
C ASP A 212 -19.07 14.24 10.55
N ILE A 213 -17.82 14.71 10.46
CA ILE A 213 -16.83 14.27 9.45
C ILE A 213 -16.03 13.06 9.94
N ALA A 214 -15.51 13.16 11.16
CA ALA A 214 -14.64 12.15 11.72
C ALA A 214 -15.42 10.92 12.20
N PRO A 215 -14.82 9.72 12.15
CA PRO A 215 -15.44 8.54 12.69
C PRO A 215 -15.61 8.63 14.22
N PRO A 216 -16.50 7.82 14.82
CA PRO A 216 -16.81 7.90 16.25
C PRO A 216 -15.59 7.86 17.17
N ASP A 217 -14.63 7.01 16.87
CA ASP A 217 -13.34 6.81 17.54
C ASP A 217 -12.16 7.45 16.77
N GLY A 218 -12.41 8.52 16.01
CA GLY A 218 -11.37 9.37 15.43
C GLY A 218 -10.47 10.04 16.48
N LEU A 219 -9.33 10.57 16.03
CA LEU A 219 -8.32 11.20 16.89
C LEU A 219 -8.86 12.48 17.52
N THR A 220 -8.70 12.63 18.84
CA THR A 220 -9.15 13.83 19.57
C THR A 220 -8.02 14.84 19.82
N GLU A 221 -8.38 16.10 20.06
CA GLU A 221 -7.48 17.16 20.57
C GLU A 221 -6.64 16.69 21.78
N THR A 222 -7.28 16.04 22.76
CA THR A 222 -6.61 15.57 23.98
C THR A 222 -5.57 14.50 23.66
N GLU A 223 -5.92 13.54 22.81
CA GLU A 223 -5.02 12.47 22.38
C GLU A 223 -3.86 13.00 21.55
N LEU A 224 -4.12 13.95 20.65
CA LEU A 224 -3.07 14.59 19.86
C LEU A 224 -2.07 15.34 20.76
N ARG A 225 -2.57 16.15 21.70
CA ARG A 225 -1.71 16.83 22.69
C ARG A 225 -0.93 15.87 23.56
N GLU A 226 -1.53 14.75 23.94
CA GLU A 226 -0.87 13.68 24.67
C GLU A 226 0.26 13.07 23.83
N LEU A 227 0.01 12.79 22.56
CA LEU A 227 1.00 12.24 21.63
C LEU A 227 2.19 13.20 21.44
N VAL A 228 1.90 14.48 21.24
CA VAL A 228 2.90 15.56 21.15
C VAL A 228 3.76 15.64 22.41
N ALA A 229 3.13 15.62 23.59
CA ALA A 229 3.84 15.65 24.87
C ALA A 229 4.68 14.39 25.09
N TYR A 230 4.24 13.24 24.57
CA TYR A 230 4.98 11.99 24.61
C TYR A 230 6.18 12.02 23.65
N GLY A 231 5.98 12.37 22.38
CA GLY A 231 7.03 12.51 21.35
C GLY A 231 8.17 13.42 21.80
N LYS A 232 7.83 14.55 22.42
CA LYS A 232 8.80 15.49 22.97
C LYS A 232 9.79 14.85 23.94
N GLN A 233 9.38 13.87 24.74
CA GLN A 233 10.25 13.19 25.70
C GLN A 233 11.33 12.32 25.02
N TYR A 234 11.08 11.89 23.79
CA TYR A 234 11.92 11.01 22.99
C TYR A 234 12.66 11.74 21.86
N HIS A 235 12.59 13.08 21.82
CA HIS A 235 13.08 13.89 20.70
C HIS A 235 12.49 13.46 19.34
N VAL A 236 11.22 13.04 19.36
CA VAL A 236 10.41 12.79 18.16
C VAL A 236 9.39 13.92 18.06
N ASP A 237 9.55 14.77 17.06
CA ASP A 237 8.60 15.84 16.76
C ASP A 237 7.34 15.25 16.11
N ILE A 238 6.17 15.78 16.46
CA ILE A 238 4.93 15.39 15.79
C ILE A 238 4.60 16.51 14.80
N ILE A 239 4.89 16.25 13.52
CA ILE A 239 4.67 17.20 12.43
C ILE A 239 3.18 17.25 12.13
N GLY A 240 2.63 18.47 12.00
CA GLY A 240 1.22 18.64 11.70
C GLY A 240 0.90 18.25 10.26
N ASN A 241 -0.25 17.65 10.05
CA ASN A 241 -0.72 17.24 8.73
C ASN A 241 -2.25 17.40 8.64
N GLN A 242 -2.71 17.98 7.54
CA GLN A 242 -4.13 18.02 7.20
C GLN A 242 -4.29 18.13 5.68
N GLN A 243 -4.97 17.16 5.06
CA GLN A 243 -5.32 17.23 3.65
C GLN A 243 -6.25 18.42 3.40
N SER A 244 -5.93 19.18 2.36
CA SER A 244 -6.47 20.52 2.14
C SER A 244 -6.92 20.77 0.69
N PHE A 245 -6.94 19.75 -0.17
CA PHE A 245 -7.43 19.89 -1.54
C PHE A 245 -8.01 18.61 -2.16
N GLY A 246 -7.15 17.67 -2.60
CA GLY A 246 -7.53 16.34 -3.09
C GLY A 246 -7.81 15.38 -1.94
N HIS A 247 -8.16 14.12 -2.24
CA HIS A 247 -8.48 13.08 -1.25
C HIS A 247 -9.55 13.48 -0.20
N MET A 248 -10.57 14.21 -0.63
CA MET A 248 -11.65 14.71 0.24
C MET A 248 -12.92 13.86 0.14
N ASP A 249 -12.85 12.64 -0.41
CA ASP A 249 -14.03 11.84 -0.72
C ASP A 249 -14.88 11.50 0.50
N LYS A 250 -14.26 11.18 1.64
CA LYS A 250 -14.98 10.91 2.90
C LYS A 250 -15.63 12.17 3.46
N VAL A 251 -15.06 13.33 3.21
CA VAL A 251 -15.55 14.63 3.68
C VAL A 251 -16.72 15.08 2.81
N LEU A 252 -16.57 15.03 1.49
CA LEU A 252 -17.55 15.53 0.52
C LEU A 252 -18.78 14.60 0.38
N ARG A 253 -18.67 13.32 0.77
CA ARG A 253 -19.83 12.42 0.91
C ARG A 253 -20.79 12.82 2.03
N VAL A 254 -20.33 13.60 3.02
CA VAL A 254 -21.20 14.09 4.08
C VAL A 254 -22.11 15.18 3.50
N PRO A 255 -23.46 15.04 3.55
CA PRO A 255 -24.36 15.92 2.82
C PRO A 255 -24.20 17.42 3.08
N ALA A 256 -23.74 17.81 4.28
CA ALA A 256 -23.50 19.21 4.64
C ALA A 256 -22.30 19.85 3.92
N TYR A 257 -21.41 19.06 3.31
CA TYR A 257 -20.18 19.52 2.66
C TYR A 257 -20.15 19.20 1.15
N ALA A 258 -21.18 18.53 0.63
CA ALA A 258 -21.26 18.15 -0.78
C ALA A 258 -21.16 19.35 -1.74
N ASP A 259 -21.71 20.50 -1.35
CA ASP A 259 -21.66 21.75 -2.13
C ASP A 259 -20.24 22.35 -2.25
N LEU A 260 -19.27 21.84 -1.48
CA LEU A 260 -17.87 22.26 -1.56
C LEU A 260 -17.09 21.52 -2.65
N ALA A 261 -17.67 20.51 -3.29
CA ALA A 261 -16.99 19.65 -4.23
C ALA A 261 -16.66 20.34 -5.58
N GLU A 262 -15.45 20.15 -6.06
CA GLU A 262 -15.07 20.30 -7.48
C GLU A 262 -15.38 19.01 -8.24
N THR A 263 -14.96 17.90 -7.63
CA THR A 263 -15.30 16.52 -7.99
C THR A 263 -15.54 15.76 -6.68
N PRO A 264 -16.05 14.51 -6.71
CA PRO A 264 -16.35 13.77 -5.48
C PRO A 264 -15.19 13.67 -4.48
N GLY A 265 -13.94 13.80 -4.93
CA GLY A 265 -12.74 13.73 -4.08
C GLY A 265 -11.94 15.02 -3.96
N VAL A 266 -12.39 16.15 -4.52
CA VAL A 266 -11.60 17.40 -4.58
C VAL A 266 -12.45 18.58 -4.10
N LEU A 267 -11.92 19.38 -3.18
CA LEU A 267 -12.54 20.66 -2.78
C LEU A 267 -12.50 21.68 -3.92
N SER A 268 -13.55 22.49 -4.11
CA SER A 268 -13.55 23.52 -5.13
C SER A 268 -12.91 24.82 -4.66
N PRO A 269 -11.88 25.34 -5.36
CA PRO A 269 -11.28 26.64 -5.05
C PRO A 269 -12.16 27.83 -5.44
N ALA A 270 -13.24 27.58 -6.18
CA ALA A 270 -14.24 28.59 -6.55
C ALA A 270 -15.31 28.81 -5.47
N VAL A 271 -15.42 27.90 -4.50
CA VAL A 271 -16.45 27.95 -3.46
C VAL A 271 -15.85 28.56 -2.19
N GLU A 272 -16.40 29.68 -1.72
CA GLU A 272 -15.91 30.36 -0.50
C GLU A 272 -15.98 29.46 0.74
N GLY A 273 -17.00 28.59 0.81
CA GLY A 273 -17.15 27.60 1.87
C GLY A 273 -15.95 26.67 2.07
N THR A 274 -15.17 26.40 1.00
CA THR A 274 -13.91 25.65 1.07
C THR A 274 -12.94 26.30 2.05
N TYR A 275 -12.75 27.62 1.93
CA TYR A 275 -11.80 28.34 2.77
C TYR A 275 -12.35 28.60 4.17
N SER A 276 -13.67 28.66 4.34
CA SER A 276 -14.29 28.67 5.67
C SER A 276 -14.03 27.35 6.40
N LEU A 277 -14.25 26.21 5.74
CA LEU A 277 -13.95 24.88 6.30
C LEU A 277 -12.47 24.74 6.69
N LEU A 278 -11.55 25.05 5.77
CA LEU A 278 -10.11 24.93 6.03
C LEU A 278 -9.64 25.87 7.14
N LYS A 279 -10.21 27.08 7.22
CA LYS A 279 -9.91 28.02 8.29
C LYS A 279 -10.37 27.49 9.66
N ASP A 280 -11.57 26.94 9.74
CA ASP A 280 -12.10 26.37 10.99
C ASP A 280 -11.27 25.15 11.42
N TRP A 281 -10.88 24.29 10.47
CA TRP A 281 -9.96 23.18 10.73
C TRP A 281 -8.60 23.66 11.25
N TYR A 282 -7.95 24.58 10.55
CA TYR A 282 -6.64 25.08 10.97
C TYR A 282 -6.68 25.79 12.32
N ALA A 283 -7.78 26.48 12.64
CA ALA A 283 -7.96 27.11 13.94
C ALA A 283 -7.99 26.11 15.11
N GLU A 284 -8.41 24.88 14.86
CA GLU A 284 -8.45 23.83 15.88
C GLU A 284 -7.19 22.97 15.88
N ILE A 285 -6.72 22.49 14.72
CA ILE A 285 -5.68 21.46 14.67
C ILE A 285 -4.24 22.04 14.73
N VAL A 286 -3.98 23.19 14.09
CA VAL A 286 -2.62 23.73 13.98
C VAL A 286 -2.03 24.13 15.34
N PRO A 287 -2.78 24.75 16.29
CA PRO A 287 -2.25 25.09 17.61
C PRO A 287 -1.81 23.88 18.44
N ASP A 288 -2.33 22.69 18.15
CA ASP A 288 -1.99 21.46 18.87
C ASP A 288 -0.68 20.81 18.39
N TYR A 289 -0.19 21.23 17.21
CA TYR A 289 1.12 20.85 16.69
C TYR A 289 2.15 21.94 16.99
N PRO A 290 3.05 21.77 17.97
CA PRO A 290 4.11 22.75 18.24
C PRO A 290 5.25 22.69 17.20
N SER A 291 5.33 21.63 16.40
CA SER A 291 6.30 21.50 15.31
C SER A 291 6.30 22.76 14.43
N PRO A 292 7.47 23.25 13.97
CA PRO A 292 7.50 24.34 13.01
C PRO A 292 6.90 23.91 11.66
N TYR A 293 6.88 22.61 11.35
CA TYR A 293 6.42 22.09 10.07
C TYR A 293 4.92 21.78 10.08
N PHE A 294 4.26 22.06 8.96
CA PHE A 294 2.87 21.66 8.74
C PHE A 294 2.64 21.25 7.28
N LEU A 295 2.26 19.99 7.06
CA LEU A 295 2.04 19.38 5.75
C LEU A 295 0.58 19.53 5.33
N ILE A 296 0.33 20.34 4.28
CA ILE A 296 -1.02 20.59 3.75
C ILE A 296 -1.46 19.56 2.70
N ASN A 297 -0.56 18.63 2.35
CA ASN A 297 -0.72 17.62 1.30
C ASN A 297 -0.97 18.25 -0.09
N CYS A 298 -2.24 18.39 -0.52
CA CYS A 298 -2.67 19.01 -1.79
C CYS A 298 -2.23 18.28 -3.07
N ASP A 299 -2.09 16.97 -3.00
CA ASP A 299 -1.79 16.01 -4.06
C ASP A 299 -3.03 15.55 -4.84
N GLU A 300 -2.79 14.95 -6.02
CA GLU A 300 -3.75 14.18 -6.84
C GLU A 300 -5.10 14.87 -7.09
N VAL A 301 -5.03 16.14 -7.50
CA VAL A 301 -6.21 17.01 -7.71
C VAL A 301 -6.87 16.78 -9.07
N SER A 302 -7.37 15.57 -9.25
CA SER A 302 -8.12 15.16 -10.43
C SER A 302 -9.38 15.97 -10.67
N GLY A 303 -9.69 16.28 -11.93
CA GLY A 303 -10.97 16.93 -12.23
C GLY A 303 -10.97 18.44 -12.08
N LEU A 304 -9.84 19.04 -11.71
CA LEU A 304 -9.79 20.47 -11.48
C LEU A 304 -10.24 21.27 -12.72
N GLY A 305 -11.27 22.08 -12.55
CA GLY A 305 -11.87 22.91 -13.60
C GLY A 305 -13.08 22.28 -14.29
N THR A 306 -13.62 21.16 -13.82
CA THR A 306 -14.89 20.61 -14.34
C THR A 306 -16.10 20.85 -13.46
N GLY A 307 -15.89 21.13 -12.19
CA GLY A 307 -16.91 21.56 -11.24
C GLY A 307 -17.09 23.08 -11.22
N PRO A 308 -17.38 23.67 -10.04
CA PRO A 308 -17.57 25.12 -9.91
C PRO A 308 -16.38 25.95 -10.41
N ALA A 309 -15.15 25.43 -10.31
CA ALA A 309 -13.94 26.12 -10.81
C ALA A 309 -13.86 26.19 -12.34
N LYS A 310 -14.75 25.52 -13.09
CA LYS A 310 -14.89 25.70 -14.54
C LYS A 310 -15.08 27.17 -14.94
N THR A 311 -15.72 27.96 -14.10
CA THR A 311 -15.90 29.40 -14.33
C THR A 311 -14.60 30.20 -14.27
N MET A 312 -13.62 29.74 -13.47
CA MET A 312 -12.30 30.38 -13.33
C MET A 312 -11.42 30.18 -14.57
N LEU A 313 -11.69 29.13 -15.37
CA LEU A 313 -10.97 28.84 -16.62
C LEU A 313 -11.13 29.92 -17.70
N ALA A 314 -12.09 30.84 -17.54
CA ALA A 314 -12.22 32.00 -18.43
C ALA A 314 -11.02 32.97 -18.32
N THR A 315 -10.31 32.96 -17.19
CA THR A 315 -9.23 33.91 -16.88
C THR A 315 -7.93 33.27 -16.38
N GLN A 316 -7.97 31.98 -16.02
CA GLN A 316 -6.83 31.26 -15.46
C GLN A 316 -6.68 29.88 -16.12
N SER A 317 -5.46 29.37 -16.24
CA SER A 317 -5.21 27.96 -16.54
C SER A 317 -5.51 27.08 -15.32
N LYS A 318 -5.65 25.76 -15.51
CA LYS A 318 -5.79 24.81 -14.39
C LYS A 318 -4.64 24.90 -13.40
N ALA A 319 -3.42 25.03 -13.93
CA ALA A 319 -2.20 25.19 -13.16
C ALA A 319 -2.24 26.49 -12.31
N GLU A 320 -2.73 27.60 -12.87
CA GLU A 320 -2.93 28.87 -12.15
C GLU A 320 -4.06 28.78 -11.10
N ILE A 321 -5.12 28.00 -11.35
CA ILE A 321 -6.18 27.74 -10.36
C ILE A 321 -5.60 26.94 -9.18
N TYR A 322 -4.82 25.89 -9.45
CA TYR A 322 -4.13 25.12 -8.42
C TYR A 322 -3.21 26.02 -7.59
N ALA A 323 -2.35 26.81 -8.25
CA ALA A 323 -1.46 27.75 -7.56
C ALA A 323 -2.23 28.78 -6.72
N SER A 324 -3.37 29.27 -7.21
CA SER A 324 -4.26 30.16 -6.47
C SER A 324 -4.83 29.52 -5.20
N HIS A 325 -5.16 28.22 -5.25
CA HIS A 325 -5.60 27.46 -4.07
C HIS A 325 -4.48 27.33 -3.04
N ILE A 326 -3.29 26.90 -3.47
CA ILE A 326 -2.11 26.79 -2.59
C ILE A 326 -1.79 28.12 -1.92
N ASN A 327 -1.79 29.23 -2.68
CA ASN A 327 -1.57 30.56 -2.14
C ASN A 327 -2.60 30.93 -1.06
N LYS A 328 -3.89 30.65 -1.26
CA LYS A 328 -4.91 30.90 -0.24
C LYS A 328 -4.72 30.03 1.01
N VAL A 329 -4.40 28.75 0.85
CA VAL A 329 -4.10 27.84 1.96
C VAL A 329 -2.89 28.33 2.75
N TYR A 330 -1.83 28.74 2.07
CA TYR A 330 -0.64 29.34 2.68
C TYR A 330 -0.99 30.62 3.46
N GLU A 331 -1.82 31.52 2.92
CA GLU A 331 -2.30 32.71 3.64
C GLU A 331 -3.09 32.35 4.92
N LEU A 332 -3.90 31.29 4.89
CA LEU A 332 -4.63 30.82 6.07
C LEU A 332 -3.70 30.32 7.18
N LEU A 333 -2.51 29.82 6.83
CA LEU A 333 -1.53 29.30 7.79
C LEU A 333 -0.57 30.36 8.37
N LYS A 334 -0.43 31.52 7.74
CA LYS A 334 0.45 32.62 8.22
C LYS A 334 0.25 33.00 9.70
N PRO A 335 -0.97 33.07 10.25
CA PRO A 335 -1.16 33.43 11.66
C PRO A 335 -0.52 32.45 12.66
N TYR A 336 -0.18 31.24 12.22
CA TYR A 336 0.36 30.18 13.05
C TYR A 336 1.89 30.03 12.96
N ASP A 337 2.56 30.84 12.14
CA ASP A 337 4.02 30.87 11.99
C ASP A 337 4.62 29.48 11.66
N LYS A 338 4.00 28.79 10.70
CA LYS A 338 4.41 27.44 10.25
C LYS A 338 5.22 27.49 8.97
N GLN A 339 6.22 26.62 8.91
CA GLN A 339 6.90 26.21 7.70
C GLN A 339 5.99 25.24 6.93
N VAL A 340 5.27 25.76 5.94
CA VAL A 340 4.34 24.98 5.13
C VAL A 340 5.10 23.96 4.28
N MET A 341 4.59 22.74 4.25
CA MET A 341 5.06 21.66 3.38
C MET A 341 3.92 21.19 2.48
N MET A 342 4.22 20.75 1.26
CA MET A 342 3.22 20.16 0.35
C MET A 342 3.84 19.08 -0.55
N TRP A 343 3.02 18.16 -1.04
CA TRP A 343 3.46 17.20 -2.04
C TRP A 343 3.81 17.89 -3.36
N GLY A 344 4.82 17.36 -4.05
CA GLY A 344 5.40 17.99 -5.25
C GLY A 344 4.77 17.56 -6.58
N ASP A 345 3.89 16.57 -6.62
CA ASP A 345 3.40 15.90 -7.83
C ASP A 345 2.75 16.87 -8.83
N VAL A 346 1.78 17.68 -8.40
CA VAL A 346 1.10 18.61 -9.32
C VAL A 346 2.08 19.67 -9.86
N ALA A 347 2.99 20.15 -9.02
CA ALA A 347 4.01 21.11 -9.42
C ALA A 347 5.04 20.52 -10.39
N LEU A 348 5.35 19.22 -10.28
CA LEU A 348 6.23 18.53 -11.23
C LEU A 348 5.57 18.29 -12.59
N HIS A 349 4.26 18.07 -12.62
CA HIS A 349 3.49 17.95 -13.87
C HIS A 349 3.25 19.31 -14.55
N SER A 350 3.15 20.39 -13.77
CA SER A 350 2.94 21.77 -14.25
C SER A 350 4.00 22.73 -13.68
N PRO A 351 5.29 22.60 -14.05
CA PRO A 351 6.40 23.31 -13.41
C PRO A 351 6.31 24.84 -13.54
N GLU A 352 5.52 25.37 -14.47
CA GLU A 352 5.23 26.80 -14.58
C GLU A 352 4.57 27.40 -13.33
N ILE A 353 3.94 26.58 -12.46
CA ILE A 353 3.36 27.08 -11.21
C ILE A 353 4.42 27.40 -10.16
N LEU A 354 5.62 26.83 -10.26
CA LEU A 354 6.68 27.00 -9.27
C LEU A 354 7.07 28.47 -9.08
N ASP A 355 6.88 29.33 -10.08
CA ASP A 355 7.13 30.76 -9.98
C ASP A 355 5.99 31.55 -9.32
N GLN A 356 4.82 30.93 -9.13
CA GLN A 356 3.63 31.54 -8.53
C GLN A 356 3.45 31.19 -7.05
N LEU A 357 4.28 30.28 -6.53
CA LEU A 357 4.19 29.78 -5.16
C LEU A 357 5.21 30.47 -4.22
N PRO A 358 4.90 30.62 -2.92
CA PRO A 358 5.82 31.15 -1.93
C PRO A 358 7.08 30.30 -1.83
N LYS A 359 8.26 30.91 -2.06
CA LYS A 359 9.55 30.20 -2.20
C LYS A 359 10.05 29.57 -0.89
N ASP A 360 9.44 29.90 0.22
CA ASP A 360 9.72 29.29 1.51
C ASP A 360 8.99 27.95 1.69
N ILE A 361 7.97 27.59 0.91
CA ILE A 361 7.30 26.28 1.01
C ILE A 361 8.31 25.13 0.83
N ILE A 362 8.25 24.12 1.71
CA ILE A 362 9.01 22.89 1.51
C ILE A 362 8.24 21.98 0.56
N MET A 363 8.80 21.76 -0.62
CA MET A 363 8.25 20.83 -1.61
C MET A 363 8.65 19.40 -1.27
N VAL A 364 7.72 18.46 -1.40
CA VAL A 364 7.96 17.05 -1.09
C VAL A 364 7.71 16.19 -2.33
N PRO A 365 8.70 16.05 -3.24
CA PRO A 365 8.62 15.08 -4.33
C PRO A 365 8.49 13.65 -3.79
N TRP A 366 7.62 12.87 -4.42
CA TRP A 366 7.38 11.47 -4.08
C TRP A 366 7.36 10.61 -5.36
N ASP A 367 7.96 9.44 -5.27
CA ASP A 367 7.86 8.33 -6.22
C ASP A 367 8.29 7.06 -5.47
N TYR A 368 7.54 5.98 -5.64
CA TYR A 368 7.74 4.74 -4.90
C TYR A 368 8.20 3.55 -5.75
N ALA A 369 8.33 3.73 -7.07
CA ALA A 369 8.90 2.72 -7.95
C ALA A 369 10.39 2.52 -7.63
N ALA A 370 10.97 1.36 -7.96
CA ALA A 370 12.42 1.13 -7.82
C ALA A 370 13.18 1.74 -9.01
N LEU A 371 13.40 3.06 -8.97
CA LEU A 371 14.07 3.79 -10.05
C LEU A 371 15.60 3.79 -9.87
N PRO A 372 16.37 3.85 -10.97
CA PRO A 372 17.82 4.02 -10.90
C PRO A 372 18.23 5.43 -10.45
N SER A 373 17.32 6.41 -10.47
CA SER A 373 17.53 7.77 -9.98
C SER A 373 16.20 8.51 -9.86
N TYR A 374 16.13 9.46 -8.92
CA TYR A 374 14.98 10.35 -8.64
C TYR A 374 15.28 11.83 -8.97
N ARG A 375 16.28 12.07 -9.82
CA ARG A 375 16.68 13.43 -10.18
C ARG A 375 15.61 14.16 -11.00
N ALA A 376 14.73 13.42 -11.70
CA ALA A 376 13.64 13.99 -12.45
C ALA A 376 12.59 14.65 -11.53
N GLU A 377 12.40 14.11 -10.34
CA GLU A 377 11.48 14.58 -9.31
C GLU A 377 12.12 15.71 -8.47
N ILE A 378 13.44 15.68 -8.28
CA ILE A 378 14.15 16.64 -7.42
C ILE A 378 14.60 17.91 -8.16
N ASP A 379 15.20 17.78 -9.34
CA ASP A 379 15.91 18.88 -9.99
C ASP A 379 15.02 20.06 -10.40
N PRO A 380 13.78 19.87 -10.89
CA PRO A 380 12.90 20.99 -11.21
C PRO A 380 12.59 21.86 -9.98
N ILE A 381 12.33 21.22 -8.83
CA ILE A 381 12.02 21.89 -7.56
C ILE A 381 13.23 22.69 -7.07
N LYS A 382 14.42 22.05 -7.07
CA LYS A 382 15.66 22.70 -6.67
C LYS A 382 16.02 23.86 -7.60
N ALA A 383 15.88 23.68 -8.91
CA ALA A 383 16.15 24.73 -9.90
C ALA A 383 15.23 25.95 -9.73
N ALA A 384 13.99 25.73 -9.29
CA ALA A 384 13.02 26.79 -8.98
C ALA A 384 13.25 27.48 -7.61
N GLY A 385 14.25 27.03 -6.83
CA GLY A 385 14.71 27.67 -5.61
C GLY A 385 13.94 27.31 -4.34
N PHE A 386 13.22 26.20 -4.32
CA PHE A 386 12.50 25.73 -3.13
C PHE A 386 13.38 24.88 -2.22
N PRO A 387 13.22 24.96 -0.88
CA PRO A 387 13.65 23.89 0.00
C PRO A 387 12.80 22.63 -0.28
N PHE A 388 13.37 21.46 -0.04
CA PHE A 388 12.67 20.21 -0.33
C PHE A 388 13.07 19.07 0.61
N PHE A 389 12.11 18.18 0.83
CA PHE A 389 12.29 16.87 1.46
C PHE A 389 11.98 15.79 0.42
N VAL A 390 12.61 14.63 0.47
CA VAL A 390 12.25 13.50 -0.43
C VAL A 390 11.34 12.50 0.26
N ALA A 391 10.42 11.87 -0.48
CA ALA A 391 9.47 10.93 0.08
C ALA A 391 9.48 9.56 -0.64
N PRO A 392 10.36 8.63 -0.23
CA PRO A 392 10.30 7.23 -0.65
C PRO A 392 9.24 6.44 0.15
N GLY A 393 8.82 5.29 -0.38
CA GLY A 393 7.72 4.49 0.19
C GLY A 393 8.10 3.05 0.52
N VAL A 394 7.58 2.54 1.64
CA VAL A 394 7.91 1.17 2.14
C VAL A 394 7.24 0.03 1.36
N SER A 395 6.42 0.34 0.35
CA SER A 395 5.79 -0.64 -0.56
C SER A 395 4.89 -1.68 0.13
N ASN A 396 4.08 -1.27 1.10
CA ASN A 396 3.17 -2.12 1.90
C ASN A 396 1.69 -2.07 1.46
N TRP A 397 1.25 -1.00 0.79
CA TRP A 397 -0.17 -0.76 0.50
C TRP A 397 -0.77 -1.85 -0.40
N GLY A 398 -1.98 -2.30 -0.04
CA GLY A 398 -2.73 -3.29 -0.83
C GLY A 398 -2.08 -4.67 -0.88
N ARG A 399 -1.18 -5.01 0.05
CA ARG A 399 -0.36 -6.23 0.02
C ARG A 399 -0.47 -7.05 1.31
N ILE A 400 -0.26 -8.36 1.18
CA ILE A 400 -0.17 -9.31 2.30
C ILE A 400 1.15 -9.12 3.06
N TRP A 401 2.20 -8.71 2.36
CA TRP A 401 3.54 -8.45 2.89
C TRP A 401 4.25 -7.38 2.04
N PRO A 402 5.06 -6.48 2.62
CA PRO A 402 5.72 -5.43 1.86
C PRO A 402 6.63 -5.95 0.73
N ASN A 403 6.72 -5.18 -0.35
CA ASN A 403 7.70 -5.43 -1.42
C ASN A 403 9.09 -4.94 -1.00
N MET A 404 9.88 -5.82 -0.40
CA MET A 404 11.14 -5.47 0.23
C MET A 404 12.22 -5.06 -0.79
N GLU A 405 12.23 -5.66 -1.99
CA GLU A 405 13.16 -5.26 -3.05
C GLU A 405 12.87 -3.83 -3.53
N THR A 406 11.59 -3.50 -3.73
CA THR A 406 11.18 -2.17 -4.18
C THR A 406 11.46 -1.13 -3.09
N ALA A 407 11.03 -1.41 -1.86
CA ALA A 407 11.24 -0.52 -0.72
C ALA A 407 12.73 -0.22 -0.48
N PHE A 408 13.60 -1.23 -0.46
CA PHE A 408 15.03 -1.01 -0.21
C PHE A 408 15.70 -0.24 -1.33
N ALA A 409 15.35 -0.55 -2.59
CA ALA A 409 15.89 0.15 -3.76
C ALA A 409 15.44 1.60 -3.79
N ASN A 410 14.13 1.86 -3.65
CA ASN A 410 13.59 3.22 -3.72
C ASN A 410 14.08 4.08 -2.55
N ILE A 411 14.10 3.55 -1.32
CA ILE A 411 14.57 4.30 -0.13
C ILE A 411 16.05 4.61 -0.29
N GLY A 412 16.86 3.61 -0.66
CA GLY A 412 18.30 3.79 -0.83
C GLY A 412 18.63 4.86 -1.88
N GLN A 413 18.04 4.74 -3.06
CA GLN A 413 18.35 5.63 -4.18
C GLN A 413 17.74 7.03 -4.03
N PHE A 414 16.51 7.16 -3.52
CA PHE A 414 15.88 8.48 -3.36
C PHE A 414 16.53 9.28 -2.23
N VAL A 415 16.87 8.63 -1.11
CA VAL A 415 17.61 9.29 -0.02
C VAL A 415 19.01 9.69 -0.50
N TRP A 416 19.68 8.85 -1.29
CA TRP A 416 20.99 9.18 -1.86
C TRP A 416 20.92 10.38 -2.82
N ASP A 417 19.98 10.40 -3.76
CA ASP A 417 19.82 11.51 -4.69
C ASP A 417 19.41 12.80 -3.97
N GLY A 418 18.53 12.70 -2.97
CA GLY A 418 18.17 13.79 -2.06
C GLY A 418 19.40 14.33 -1.32
N TYR A 419 20.24 13.46 -0.76
CA TYR A 419 21.48 13.85 -0.10
C TYR A 419 22.43 14.58 -1.05
N GLN A 420 22.68 14.03 -2.24
CA GLN A 420 23.56 14.64 -3.26
C GLN A 420 23.04 16.00 -3.76
N THR A 421 21.73 16.24 -3.65
CA THR A 421 21.08 17.49 -4.03
C THR A 421 20.88 18.46 -2.88
N GLY A 422 21.16 18.07 -1.63
CA GLY A 422 21.03 18.95 -0.48
C GLY A 422 19.63 18.99 0.13
N THR A 423 18.91 17.87 0.13
CA THR A 423 17.62 17.73 0.85
C THR A 423 17.77 18.10 2.32
N GLU A 424 16.75 18.74 2.88
CA GLU A 424 16.74 19.09 4.31
C GLU A 424 16.16 17.98 5.19
N GLY A 425 15.36 17.10 4.58
CA GLY A 425 14.70 16.00 5.26
C GLY A 425 14.24 14.87 4.34
N VAL A 426 13.74 13.80 4.97
CA VAL A 426 13.17 12.63 4.30
C VAL A 426 11.87 12.26 5.02
N ILE A 427 10.82 11.97 4.25
CA ILE A 427 9.55 11.41 4.74
C ILE A 427 9.43 9.96 4.26
N LEU A 428 9.66 9.00 5.14
CA LEU A 428 9.45 7.59 4.85
C LEU A 428 7.95 7.31 4.92
N THR A 429 7.31 7.01 3.78
CA THR A 429 5.84 6.87 3.70
C THR A 429 5.41 5.42 3.85
N THR A 430 4.35 5.22 4.65
CA THR A 430 3.60 3.98 4.76
C THR A 430 2.14 4.29 4.45
N TRP A 431 1.58 3.60 3.46
CA TRP A 431 0.21 3.82 2.96
C TRP A 431 -0.66 2.60 3.23
N ASP A 432 -1.97 2.79 3.33
CA ASP A 432 -2.93 1.71 3.64
C ASP A 432 -4.13 1.70 2.67
N ASP A 433 -3.89 1.82 1.37
CA ASP A 433 -4.92 2.07 0.33
C ASP A 433 -6.16 1.16 0.37
N ASP A 434 -6.01 -0.11 0.75
CA ASP A 434 -7.13 -1.06 0.84
C ASP A 434 -7.67 -1.25 2.28
N GLY A 435 -7.07 -0.53 3.23
CA GLY A 435 -7.37 -0.53 4.66
C GLY A 435 -6.96 -1.81 5.37
N MET A 436 -6.12 -2.67 4.78
CA MET A 436 -5.76 -3.98 5.33
C MET A 436 -4.30 -4.11 5.76
N SER A 437 -3.46 -3.13 5.50
CA SER A 437 -2.06 -3.16 5.92
C SER A 437 -1.94 -3.18 7.45
N LEU A 438 -0.92 -3.89 7.92
CA LEU A 438 -0.45 -3.82 9.30
C LEU A 438 0.88 -3.05 9.28
N PHE A 439 1.26 -2.42 10.39
CA PHE A 439 2.45 -1.58 10.43
C PHE A 439 3.67 -2.30 11.01
N GLU A 440 3.47 -3.35 11.79
CA GLU A 440 4.56 -4.08 12.45
C GLU A 440 5.54 -4.72 11.43
N ASP A 441 5.12 -5.06 10.21
CA ASP A 441 5.96 -5.60 9.15
C ASP A 441 6.67 -4.53 8.29
N THR A 442 6.47 -3.24 8.58
CA THR A 442 7.12 -2.12 7.87
C THR A 442 8.43 -1.66 8.51
N TRP A 443 8.78 -2.18 9.69
CA TRP A 443 9.92 -1.69 10.47
C TRP A 443 11.28 -1.86 9.80
N MET A 444 11.46 -2.94 9.03
CA MET A 444 12.74 -3.19 8.37
C MET A 444 13.09 -2.13 7.31
N PRO A 445 12.20 -1.81 6.33
CA PRO A 445 12.47 -0.70 5.41
C PRO A 445 12.49 0.68 6.10
N LEU A 446 11.70 0.91 7.17
CA LEU A 446 11.78 2.16 7.94
C LEU A 446 13.15 2.37 8.59
N VAL A 447 13.71 1.33 9.22
CA VAL A 447 15.03 1.40 9.85
C VAL A 447 16.14 1.45 8.80
N TRP A 448 15.93 0.87 7.61
CA TRP A 448 16.81 1.09 6.46
C TRP A 448 16.84 2.57 6.06
N GLY A 449 15.67 3.21 5.95
CA GLY A 449 15.56 4.64 5.70
C GLY A 449 16.25 5.48 6.78
N ALA A 450 16.09 5.11 8.06
CA ALA A 450 16.79 5.76 9.17
C ALA A 450 18.32 5.67 9.02
N ALA A 451 18.83 4.49 8.66
CA ALA A 451 20.26 4.26 8.41
C ALA A 451 20.78 5.11 7.23
N GLN A 452 20.03 5.13 6.12
CA GLN A 452 20.37 5.95 4.95
C GLN A 452 20.31 7.45 5.24
N CYS A 453 19.40 7.91 6.09
CA CYS A 453 19.37 9.32 6.47
C CYS A 453 20.54 9.72 7.38
N TRP A 454 20.98 8.80 8.26
CA TRP A 454 22.07 9.06 9.19
C TRP A 454 23.42 9.04 8.47
N SER A 455 23.67 8.00 7.68
CA SER A 455 24.91 7.78 6.92
C SER A 455 24.57 7.26 5.52
N PRO A 456 24.17 8.15 4.59
CA PRO A 456 23.81 7.77 3.22
C PRO A 456 24.90 6.95 2.56
N LYS A 457 24.52 5.86 1.90
CA LYS A 457 25.42 4.99 1.13
C LYS A 457 25.06 5.08 -0.34
N ASP A 458 26.08 5.00 -1.19
CA ASP A 458 25.88 4.86 -2.63
C ASP A 458 25.07 3.57 -2.89
N PRO A 459 23.92 3.63 -3.56
CA PRO A 459 23.10 2.46 -3.88
C PRO A 459 23.84 1.39 -4.70
N ALA A 460 24.94 1.74 -5.37
CA ALA A 460 25.82 0.77 -6.03
C ALA A 460 26.59 -0.13 -5.05
N ASP A 461 26.74 0.29 -3.78
CA ASP A 461 27.35 -0.51 -2.72
C ASP A 461 26.37 -1.54 -2.15
N THR A 462 26.27 -2.68 -2.82
CA THR A 462 25.44 -3.81 -2.36
C THR A 462 25.93 -4.47 -1.07
N ALA A 463 27.15 -4.20 -0.60
CA ALA A 463 27.64 -4.75 0.67
C ALA A 463 26.92 -4.09 1.85
N SER A 464 26.69 -2.77 1.77
CA SER A 464 25.97 -2.01 2.80
C SER A 464 24.59 -2.58 3.12
N ARG A 465 23.83 -2.99 2.10
CA ARG A 465 22.51 -3.64 2.28
C ARG A 465 22.62 -4.96 3.04
N ARG A 466 23.60 -5.81 2.70
CA ARG A 466 23.80 -7.10 3.39
C ARG A 466 24.23 -6.91 4.84
N GLU A 467 25.11 -5.95 5.10
CA GLU A 467 25.56 -5.61 6.44
C GLU A 467 24.41 -5.06 7.29
N PHE A 468 23.58 -4.19 6.71
CA PHE A 468 22.38 -3.69 7.38
C PHE A 468 21.44 -4.81 7.83
N ILE A 469 21.14 -5.80 6.97
CA ILE A 469 20.22 -6.90 7.31
C ILE A 469 20.71 -7.64 8.55
N GLN A 470 22.02 -7.94 8.62
CA GLN A 470 22.63 -8.60 9.76
C GLN A 470 22.59 -7.74 11.04
N LEU A 471 22.80 -6.43 10.90
CA LEU A 471 22.71 -5.49 12.03
C LEU A 471 21.27 -5.35 12.53
N PHE A 472 20.30 -5.30 11.62
CA PHE A 472 18.88 -5.20 11.95
C PHE A 472 18.43 -6.42 12.77
N ASP A 473 18.78 -7.63 12.36
CA ASP A 473 18.48 -8.85 13.12
C ASP A 473 19.04 -8.82 14.54
N ARG A 474 20.28 -8.35 14.68
CA ARG A 474 20.94 -8.26 15.98
C ARG A 474 20.35 -7.17 16.87
N GLU A 475 20.15 -5.96 16.36
CA GLU A 475 19.74 -4.81 17.18
C GLU A 475 18.22 -4.74 17.38
N PHE A 476 17.42 -5.04 16.35
CA PHE A 476 15.96 -4.96 16.42
C PHE A 476 15.35 -6.22 17.05
N TYR A 477 15.75 -7.40 16.58
CA TYR A 477 15.18 -8.67 17.04
C TYR A 477 16.01 -9.37 18.12
N GLN A 478 17.23 -8.92 18.41
CA GLN A 478 18.15 -9.59 19.34
C GLN A 478 18.51 -11.02 18.91
N LEU A 479 18.61 -11.24 17.59
CA LEU A 479 18.92 -12.52 16.95
C LEU A 479 20.29 -12.49 16.25
N PRO A 480 21.40 -12.66 16.98
CA PRO A 480 22.75 -12.54 16.40
C PRO A 480 23.17 -13.73 15.51
N GLU A 481 22.49 -14.88 15.58
CA GLU A 481 22.90 -16.14 14.91
C GLU A 481 21.91 -16.63 13.85
N LYS A 482 20.76 -15.96 13.68
CA LYS A 482 19.69 -16.29 12.72
C LYS A 482 19.21 -15.00 12.08
N SER A 483 18.87 -15.04 10.80
CA SER A 483 18.44 -13.85 10.07
C SER A 483 16.93 -13.85 9.83
N PHE A 484 16.18 -13.17 10.69
CA PHE A 484 14.77 -12.93 10.44
C PHE A 484 14.60 -11.90 9.31
N GLY A 485 15.52 -10.93 9.18
CA GLY A 485 15.56 -9.97 8.10
C GLY A 485 15.73 -10.61 6.72
N LYS A 486 16.46 -11.73 6.59
CA LYS A 486 16.47 -12.51 5.34
C LYS A 486 15.08 -13.05 5.01
N LEU A 487 14.36 -13.55 6.01
CA LEU A 487 13.02 -14.09 5.82
C LEU A 487 12.03 -13.03 5.32
N PHE A 488 12.19 -11.75 5.67
CA PHE A 488 11.38 -10.67 5.08
C PHE A 488 11.50 -10.63 3.55
N PHE A 489 12.73 -10.73 3.03
CA PHE A 489 12.98 -10.77 1.58
C PHE A 489 12.47 -12.07 0.98
N ASP A 490 12.69 -13.21 1.63
CA ASP A 490 12.23 -14.50 1.12
C ASP A 490 10.69 -14.58 1.02
N ILE A 491 9.96 -14.02 2.01
CA ILE A 491 8.49 -13.92 1.96
C ILE A 491 8.08 -12.99 0.81
N SER A 492 8.72 -11.82 0.68
CA SER A 492 8.46 -10.88 -0.40
C SER A 492 8.68 -11.51 -1.79
N ASP A 493 9.72 -12.35 -1.90
CA ASP A 493 10.08 -13.06 -3.13
C ASP A 493 9.05 -14.11 -3.56
N LEU A 494 8.18 -14.58 -2.67
CA LEU A 494 7.03 -15.40 -3.06
C LEU A 494 6.09 -14.65 -4.02
N GLY A 495 6.07 -13.31 -3.98
CA GLY A 495 5.32 -12.49 -4.93
C GLY A 495 5.80 -12.60 -6.37
N LYS A 496 7.01 -13.13 -6.62
CA LYS A 496 7.54 -13.37 -7.97
C LYS A 496 6.85 -14.55 -8.67
N PHE A 497 6.17 -15.43 -7.93
CA PHE A 497 5.35 -16.47 -8.53
C PHE A 497 4.08 -15.85 -9.14
N PRO A 498 3.80 -16.08 -10.44
CA PRO A 498 2.59 -15.58 -11.08
C PRO A 498 1.30 -15.99 -10.36
N VAL A 499 1.26 -17.20 -9.78
CA VAL A 499 0.12 -17.74 -9.01
C VAL A 499 -0.22 -16.94 -7.74
N ILE A 500 0.69 -16.10 -7.25
CA ILE A 500 0.55 -15.24 -6.04
C ILE A 500 0.39 -13.75 -6.41
N ALA A 501 0.44 -13.40 -7.71
CA ALA A 501 0.19 -12.06 -8.25
C ALA A 501 0.84 -10.92 -7.43
N GLY A 502 2.15 -11.01 -7.19
CA GLY A 502 2.88 -9.94 -6.51
C GLY A 502 2.49 -9.70 -5.05
N LEU A 503 1.79 -10.63 -4.38
CA LEU A 503 1.30 -10.52 -2.99
C LEU A 503 0.23 -9.44 -2.77
N TYR A 504 -0.47 -9.00 -3.81
CA TYR A 504 -1.58 -8.07 -3.64
C TYR A 504 -2.76 -8.74 -2.91
N ASN A 505 -3.36 -8.04 -1.94
CA ASN A 505 -4.54 -8.52 -1.21
C ASN A 505 -5.71 -8.85 -2.14
N ALA A 506 -5.85 -8.12 -3.26
CA ALA A 506 -6.89 -8.31 -4.27
C ALA A 506 -7.01 -9.76 -4.76
N ILE A 507 -5.89 -10.49 -4.86
CA ILE A 507 -5.86 -11.89 -5.30
C ILE A 507 -6.68 -12.81 -4.37
N THR A 508 -6.78 -12.43 -3.10
CA THR A 508 -7.52 -13.17 -2.08
C THR A 508 -9.00 -13.25 -2.41
N TRP A 509 -9.54 -12.22 -3.06
CA TRP A 509 -10.97 -11.99 -3.22
C TRP A 509 -11.50 -12.37 -4.61
N GLU A 510 -10.70 -13.01 -5.46
CA GLU A 510 -11.13 -13.49 -6.79
C GLU A 510 -12.18 -14.62 -6.70
N ASP A 511 -13.00 -14.83 -7.74
CA ASP A 511 -13.95 -15.95 -7.72
C ASP A 511 -13.25 -17.33 -7.72
N LEU A 512 -13.80 -18.31 -7.02
CA LEU A 512 -13.37 -19.71 -6.99
C LEU A 512 -13.58 -20.44 -8.32
N ILE A 513 -14.56 -20.01 -9.14
CA ILE A 513 -14.82 -20.59 -10.46
C ILE A 513 -14.11 -19.74 -11.51
N GLN A 514 -13.03 -20.28 -12.07
CA GLN A 514 -12.33 -19.73 -13.23
C GLN A 514 -12.12 -20.86 -14.25
N LEU A 515 -12.95 -20.92 -15.29
CA LEU A 515 -12.92 -22.02 -16.25
C LEU A 515 -11.61 -22.05 -17.06
N ASP A 516 -11.12 -20.86 -17.44
CA ASP A 516 -9.86 -20.67 -18.16
C ASP A 516 -8.69 -20.39 -17.22
N PHE A 517 -8.59 -21.14 -16.12
CA PHE A 517 -7.53 -20.93 -15.14
C PHE A 517 -6.14 -21.24 -15.75
N PRO A 518 -5.22 -20.25 -15.84
CA PRO A 518 -4.05 -20.35 -16.71
C PRO A 518 -2.87 -21.12 -16.09
N TYR A 519 -2.92 -21.40 -14.79
CA TYR A 519 -1.80 -22.01 -14.07
C TYR A 519 -1.97 -23.52 -13.94
N SER A 520 -0.86 -24.24 -14.02
CA SER A 520 -0.82 -25.69 -13.83
C SER A 520 -0.77 -26.06 -12.34
N ALA A 521 -1.11 -27.31 -12.01
CA ALA A 521 -0.93 -27.82 -10.65
C ALA A 521 0.54 -27.81 -10.20
N ALA A 522 1.49 -27.93 -11.14
CA ALA A 522 2.92 -27.89 -10.84
C ALA A 522 3.37 -26.48 -10.40
N ASP A 523 2.89 -25.44 -11.07
CA ASP A 523 3.20 -24.04 -10.72
C ASP A 523 2.74 -23.72 -9.28
N ILE A 524 1.53 -24.17 -8.93
CA ILE A 524 0.97 -23.98 -7.58
C ILE A 524 1.76 -24.80 -6.54
N GLN A 525 2.12 -26.03 -6.88
CA GLN A 525 2.87 -26.91 -5.98
C GLN A 525 4.27 -26.36 -5.68
N GLU A 526 4.96 -25.80 -6.67
CA GLU A 526 6.26 -25.17 -6.49
C GLU A 526 6.19 -24.03 -5.47
N ALA A 527 5.28 -23.08 -5.68
CA ALA A 527 5.07 -21.96 -4.75
C ALA A 527 4.65 -22.45 -3.35
N THR A 528 3.85 -23.51 -3.27
CA THR A 528 3.42 -24.13 -1.99
C THR A 528 4.60 -24.75 -1.23
N LEU A 529 5.50 -25.44 -1.93
CA LEU A 529 6.69 -26.04 -1.32
C LEU A 529 7.62 -24.96 -0.76
N GLN A 530 7.82 -23.86 -1.50
CA GLN A 530 8.63 -22.74 -1.03
C GLN A 530 7.99 -22.04 0.18
N THR A 531 6.69 -21.75 0.12
CA THR A 531 5.95 -21.16 1.24
C THR A 531 6.05 -22.01 2.51
N ASN A 532 5.90 -23.33 2.38
CA ASN A 532 6.02 -24.26 3.52
C ASN A 532 7.45 -24.35 4.08
N ALA A 533 8.47 -24.21 3.23
CA ALA A 533 9.86 -24.17 3.68
C ALA A 533 10.11 -22.92 4.54
N LEU A 534 9.61 -21.76 4.13
CA LEU A 534 9.69 -20.51 4.88
C LEU A 534 8.90 -20.57 6.19
N GLN A 535 7.72 -21.21 6.21
CA GLN A 535 6.97 -21.43 7.45
C GLN A 535 7.75 -22.28 8.46
N LYS A 536 8.55 -23.24 7.99
CA LYS A 536 9.41 -24.04 8.87
C LYS A 536 10.56 -23.21 9.44
N GLU A 537 11.19 -22.39 8.61
CA GLU A 537 12.25 -21.46 9.05
C GLU A 537 11.74 -20.45 10.08
N LEU A 538 10.54 -19.89 9.86
CA LEU A 538 9.90 -18.99 10.83
C LEU A 538 9.68 -19.65 12.19
N LYS A 539 9.24 -20.92 12.22
CA LYS A 539 9.06 -21.65 13.48
C LYS A 539 10.37 -21.81 14.25
N ASP A 540 11.48 -22.05 13.56
CA ASP A 540 12.80 -22.12 14.21
C ASP A 540 13.20 -20.77 14.83
N ILE A 541 12.82 -19.65 14.20
CA ILE A 541 13.02 -18.29 14.72
C ILE A 541 12.12 -18.02 15.94
N GLN A 542 10.84 -18.38 15.88
CA GLN A 542 9.88 -18.18 16.98
C GLN A 542 10.28 -18.91 18.27
N VAL A 543 10.99 -20.05 18.17
CA VAL A 543 11.49 -20.79 19.34
C VAL A 543 12.53 -19.99 20.13
N ILE A 544 13.34 -19.18 19.45
CA ILE A 544 14.46 -18.45 20.06
C ILE A 544 14.14 -16.96 20.28
N ASN A 545 13.21 -16.40 19.51
CA ASN A 545 12.82 -15.01 19.62
C ASN A 545 11.65 -14.84 20.60
N HIS A 546 11.96 -14.41 21.82
CA HIS A 546 10.94 -14.05 22.82
C HIS A 546 10.63 -12.54 22.83
N ASN A 547 11.33 -11.75 22.00
CA ASN A 547 11.20 -10.30 21.89
C ASN A 547 10.49 -9.97 20.56
N GLN A 548 9.63 -8.95 20.50
CA GLN A 548 8.89 -8.58 19.28
C GLN A 548 7.98 -9.71 18.73
N ILE A 549 7.12 -10.28 19.59
CA ILE A 549 6.19 -11.36 19.24
C ILE A 549 5.33 -10.98 18.01
N ASN A 550 4.86 -9.73 17.94
CA ASN A 550 3.98 -9.26 16.87
C ASN A 550 4.62 -9.40 15.48
N SER A 551 5.88 -9.01 15.29
CA SER A 551 6.59 -9.18 14.00
C SER A 551 6.61 -10.63 13.52
N THR A 552 6.87 -11.59 14.41
CA THR A 552 6.87 -13.01 14.03
C THR A 552 5.47 -13.55 13.77
N VAL A 553 4.45 -13.02 14.45
CA VAL A 553 3.04 -13.36 14.22
C VAL A 553 2.53 -12.76 12.91
N ALA A 554 2.98 -11.57 12.53
CA ALA A 554 2.70 -10.95 11.23
C ALA A 554 3.30 -11.79 10.08
N ALA A 555 4.57 -12.21 10.19
CA ALA A 555 5.17 -13.11 9.21
C ALA A 555 4.43 -14.46 9.11
N GLU A 556 3.94 -14.97 10.24
CA GLU A 556 3.15 -16.20 10.28
C GLU A 556 1.79 -16.02 9.61
N LEU A 557 1.12 -14.89 9.85
CA LEU A 557 -0.11 -14.51 9.16
C LEU A 557 0.11 -14.45 7.65
N ALA A 558 1.13 -13.73 7.19
CA ALA A 558 1.42 -13.57 5.77
C ALA A 558 1.65 -14.92 5.09
N LEU A 559 2.49 -15.79 5.67
CA LEU A 559 2.74 -17.12 5.11
C LEU A 559 1.50 -18.04 5.13
N GLU A 560 0.67 -17.98 6.17
CA GLU A 560 -0.60 -18.71 6.20
C GLU A 560 -1.59 -18.19 5.15
N TRP A 561 -1.63 -16.87 4.95
CA TRP A 561 -2.47 -16.23 3.95
C TRP A 561 -2.03 -16.60 2.54
N ILE A 562 -0.73 -16.56 2.24
CA ILE A 562 -0.17 -17.01 0.96
C ILE A 562 -0.50 -18.48 0.71
N ASN A 563 -0.34 -19.34 1.73
CA ASN A 563 -0.73 -20.75 1.63
C ASN A 563 -2.23 -20.91 1.37
N TRP A 564 -3.08 -20.09 1.96
CA TRP A 564 -4.52 -20.08 1.67
C TRP A 564 -4.81 -19.69 0.21
N VAL A 565 -4.13 -18.66 -0.32
CA VAL A 565 -4.24 -18.28 -1.73
C VAL A 565 -3.85 -19.45 -2.64
N LEU A 566 -2.76 -20.15 -2.33
CA LEU A 566 -2.32 -21.33 -3.08
C LEU A 566 -3.32 -22.50 -2.99
N GLN A 567 -3.94 -22.72 -1.82
CA GLN A 567 -5.04 -23.68 -1.67
C GLN A 567 -6.25 -23.30 -2.54
N LYS A 568 -6.59 -22.01 -2.60
CA LYS A 568 -7.63 -21.48 -3.49
C LYS A 568 -7.29 -21.70 -4.96
N ARG A 569 -6.04 -21.44 -5.37
CA ARG A 569 -5.55 -21.73 -6.74
C ARG A 569 -5.66 -23.21 -7.08
N MET A 570 -5.43 -24.12 -6.12
CA MET A 570 -5.66 -25.55 -6.34
C MET A 570 -7.13 -25.91 -6.56
N VAL A 571 -8.06 -25.24 -5.89
CA VAL A 571 -9.50 -25.41 -6.14
C VAL A 571 -9.87 -24.92 -7.54
N GLN A 572 -9.39 -23.74 -7.94
CA GLN A 572 -9.61 -23.19 -9.28
C GLN A 572 -9.07 -24.12 -10.38
N ARG A 573 -7.84 -24.63 -10.23
CA ARG A 573 -7.26 -25.63 -11.14
C ARG A 573 -8.10 -26.90 -11.22
N TYR A 574 -8.51 -27.44 -10.06
CA TYR A 574 -9.33 -28.64 -10.02
C TYR A 574 -10.68 -28.45 -10.71
N LEU A 575 -11.32 -27.29 -10.52
CA LEU A 575 -12.55 -26.97 -11.24
C LEU A 575 -12.31 -26.81 -12.73
N ALA A 576 -11.27 -26.09 -13.15
CA ALA A 576 -10.91 -25.95 -14.56
C ALA A 576 -10.65 -27.31 -15.25
N ASP A 577 -10.10 -28.30 -14.54
CA ASP A 577 -9.86 -29.65 -15.08
C ASP A 577 -11.10 -30.55 -15.15
N HIS A 578 -12.09 -30.35 -14.28
CA HIS A 578 -13.13 -31.37 -14.04
C HIS A 578 -14.57 -30.88 -14.20
N LEU A 579 -14.80 -29.57 -14.10
CA LEU A 579 -16.15 -28.98 -14.05
C LEU A 579 -16.89 -29.16 -15.36
N LEU A 580 -16.26 -28.79 -16.48
CA LEU A 580 -16.86 -28.92 -17.82
C LEU A 580 -16.98 -30.38 -18.27
N ASP A 581 -16.09 -31.26 -17.79
CA ASP A 581 -16.14 -32.70 -18.04
C ASP A 581 -17.20 -33.42 -17.20
N GLY A 582 -17.81 -32.74 -16.23
CA GLY A 582 -18.77 -33.33 -15.29
C GLY A 582 -18.15 -34.40 -14.38
N THR A 583 -16.84 -34.32 -14.12
CA THR A 583 -16.07 -35.32 -13.36
C THR A 583 -15.65 -34.85 -11.96
N VAL A 584 -16.18 -33.72 -11.49
CA VAL A 584 -15.92 -33.22 -10.13
C VAL A 584 -16.35 -34.26 -9.10
N ASN A 585 -15.42 -34.69 -8.26
CA ASN A 585 -15.68 -35.67 -7.21
C ASN A 585 -16.10 -34.96 -5.92
N ALA A 586 -17.33 -35.20 -5.46
CA ALA A 586 -17.89 -34.57 -4.26
C ALA A 586 -17.02 -34.75 -3.00
N GLY A 587 -16.46 -35.95 -2.79
CA GLY A 587 -15.59 -36.21 -1.64
C GLY A 587 -14.23 -35.52 -1.72
N GLN A 588 -13.67 -35.33 -2.92
CA GLN A 588 -12.47 -34.54 -3.12
C GLN A 588 -12.75 -33.04 -2.94
N MET A 589 -13.86 -32.55 -3.50
CA MET A 589 -14.29 -31.16 -3.35
C MET A 589 -14.51 -30.82 -1.87
N ASP A 590 -15.25 -31.65 -1.12
CA ASP A 590 -15.49 -31.44 0.32
C ASP A 590 -14.19 -31.36 1.12
N ARG A 591 -13.19 -32.20 0.82
CA ARG A 591 -11.86 -32.12 1.46
C ARG A 591 -11.14 -30.81 1.15
N LEU A 592 -11.14 -30.38 -0.12
CA LEU A 592 -10.51 -29.13 -0.53
C LEU A 592 -11.16 -27.92 0.16
N LEU A 593 -12.49 -27.85 0.14
CA LEU A 593 -13.24 -26.76 0.77
C LEU A 593 -13.14 -26.77 2.29
N THR A 594 -13.09 -27.95 2.92
CA THR A 594 -12.86 -28.05 4.38
C THR A 594 -11.50 -27.48 4.78
N ASN A 595 -10.44 -27.79 4.04
CA ASN A 595 -9.12 -27.21 4.30
C ASN A 595 -9.10 -25.69 4.08
N LEU A 596 -9.72 -25.23 2.98
CA LEU A 596 -9.79 -23.82 2.62
C LEU A 596 -10.54 -23.00 3.69
N ARG A 597 -11.70 -23.49 4.15
CA ARG A 597 -12.47 -22.88 5.27
C ARG A 597 -11.66 -22.82 6.56
N GLY A 598 -11.04 -23.94 6.92
CA GLY A 598 -10.27 -24.04 8.16
C GLY A 598 -9.09 -23.08 8.20
N THR A 599 -8.41 -22.89 7.07
CA THR A 599 -7.29 -21.95 6.96
C THR A 599 -7.78 -20.50 6.89
N LEU A 600 -8.87 -20.20 6.18
CA LEU A 600 -9.48 -18.86 6.12
C LEU A 600 -9.84 -18.32 7.51
N LEU A 601 -10.46 -19.17 8.34
CA LEU A 601 -10.85 -18.80 9.71
C LEU A 601 -9.64 -18.51 10.61
N LYS A 602 -8.52 -19.20 10.39
CA LYS A 602 -7.26 -18.94 11.12
C LYS A 602 -6.67 -17.60 10.72
N ILE A 603 -6.55 -17.31 9.43
CA ILE A 603 -6.00 -16.03 8.96
C ILE A 603 -6.89 -14.87 9.41
N ARG A 604 -8.22 -15.00 9.31
CA ARG A 604 -9.19 -14.01 9.81
C ARG A 604 -8.99 -13.72 11.31
N SER A 605 -8.84 -14.76 12.13
CA SER A 605 -8.68 -14.63 13.58
C SER A 605 -7.33 -13.99 13.95
N LYS A 606 -6.25 -14.36 13.24
CA LYS A 606 -4.90 -13.82 13.47
C LYS A 606 -4.78 -12.38 12.98
N TYR A 607 -5.38 -12.05 11.84
CA TYR A 607 -5.54 -10.67 11.37
C TYR A 607 -6.28 -9.83 12.41
N GLN A 608 -7.41 -10.30 12.93
CA GLN A 608 -8.15 -9.60 13.98
C GLN A 608 -7.31 -9.34 15.24
N LEU A 609 -6.47 -10.29 15.63
CA LEU A 609 -5.58 -10.16 16.78
C LEU A 609 -4.55 -9.05 16.57
N LEU A 610 -3.83 -9.08 15.45
CA LEU A 610 -2.81 -8.07 15.12
C LEU A 610 -3.45 -6.69 14.92
N TYR A 611 -4.58 -6.63 14.22
CA TYR A 611 -5.33 -5.40 14.04
C TYR A 611 -5.67 -4.74 15.38
N LYS A 612 -6.18 -5.50 16.36
CA LYS A 612 -6.51 -4.95 17.69
C LYS A 612 -5.29 -4.55 18.51
N ALA A 613 -4.11 -5.07 18.18
CA ALA A 613 -2.86 -4.65 18.84
C ALA A 613 -2.40 -3.27 18.34
N GLU A 614 -2.64 -2.97 17.06
CA GLU A 614 -2.16 -1.75 16.40
C GLU A 614 -3.23 -0.65 16.33
N ASN A 615 -4.48 -1.03 16.08
CA ASN A 615 -5.55 -0.14 15.65
C ASN A 615 -6.72 -0.09 16.62
N ARG A 616 -7.49 1.00 16.52
CA ARG A 616 -8.81 1.20 17.13
C ARG A 616 -9.84 0.31 16.45
N SER A 617 -11.02 0.16 17.05
CA SER A 617 -12.08 -0.71 16.53
C SER A 617 -12.66 -0.24 15.18
N TYR A 618 -12.59 1.06 14.88
CA TYR A 618 -12.99 1.61 13.59
C TYR A 618 -12.49 0.73 12.45
N TYR A 619 -13.34 0.44 11.47
CA TYR A 619 -12.98 -0.27 10.23
C TYR A 619 -12.68 -1.77 10.36
N LEU A 620 -12.48 -2.32 11.55
CA LEU A 620 -12.21 -3.76 11.72
C LEU A 620 -13.30 -4.63 11.10
N ASP A 621 -14.58 -4.34 11.41
CA ASP A 621 -15.69 -5.14 10.91
C ASP A 621 -15.76 -5.11 9.38
N LYS A 622 -15.51 -3.96 8.75
CA LYS A 622 -15.43 -3.83 7.29
C LYS A 622 -14.32 -4.70 6.68
N ASN A 623 -13.19 -4.84 7.36
CA ASN A 623 -12.14 -5.76 6.92
C ASN A 623 -12.52 -7.22 7.15
N LEU A 624 -13.16 -7.55 8.28
CA LEU A 624 -13.62 -8.90 8.58
C LEU A 624 -14.74 -9.36 7.64
N GLU A 625 -15.60 -8.45 7.18
CA GLU A 625 -16.62 -8.72 6.16
C GLU A 625 -16.04 -9.26 4.85
N LYS A 626 -14.82 -8.85 4.46
CA LYS A 626 -14.14 -9.41 3.28
C LYS A 626 -13.88 -10.92 3.45
N PHE A 627 -13.39 -11.32 4.62
CA PHE A 627 -13.20 -12.73 4.96
C PHE A 627 -14.53 -13.48 5.09
N ASP A 628 -15.56 -12.83 5.64
CA ASP A 628 -16.89 -13.44 5.82
C ASP A 628 -17.60 -13.68 4.48
N ARG A 629 -17.46 -12.76 3.51
CA ARG A 629 -17.93 -12.96 2.13
C ARG A 629 -17.21 -14.10 1.44
N GLU A 630 -15.89 -14.15 1.58
CA GLU A 630 -15.10 -15.25 1.02
C GLU A 630 -15.51 -16.59 1.62
N LEU A 631 -15.73 -16.65 2.95
CA LEU A 631 -16.21 -17.84 3.63
C LEU A 631 -17.58 -18.28 3.13
N ALA A 632 -18.52 -17.34 2.94
CA ALA A 632 -19.83 -17.63 2.36
C ALA A 632 -19.68 -18.22 0.94
N GLY A 633 -18.84 -17.63 0.09
CA GLY A 633 -18.56 -18.14 -1.24
C GLY A 633 -18.01 -19.57 -1.25
N ILE A 634 -17.15 -19.93 -0.28
CA ILE A 634 -16.65 -21.31 -0.14
C ILE A 634 -17.75 -22.27 0.31
N ILE A 635 -18.62 -21.86 1.24
CA ILE A 635 -19.73 -22.68 1.75
C ILE A 635 -20.76 -22.94 0.64
N GLU A 636 -21.05 -21.92 -0.16
CA GLU A 636 -22.04 -21.99 -1.22
C GLU A 636 -21.53 -22.70 -2.47
N LEU A 637 -20.21 -22.77 -2.68
CA LEU A 637 -19.58 -23.29 -3.90
C LEU A 637 -20.17 -24.61 -4.42
N PRO A 638 -20.37 -25.67 -3.60
CA PRO A 638 -20.91 -26.94 -4.10
C PRO A 638 -22.25 -26.81 -4.82
N LYS A 639 -23.08 -25.84 -4.40
CA LYS A 639 -24.44 -25.59 -4.90
C LYS A 639 -24.53 -24.43 -5.88
N ARG A 640 -23.39 -23.84 -6.26
CA ARG A 640 -23.38 -22.76 -7.27
C ARG A 640 -23.68 -23.35 -8.64
N ILE A 641 -24.55 -22.65 -9.37
CA ILE A 641 -24.77 -22.90 -10.79
C ILE A 641 -23.63 -22.26 -11.58
N VAL A 642 -23.17 -23.00 -12.58
CA VAL A 642 -22.15 -22.59 -13.53
C VAL A 642 -22.81 -22.48 -14.89
N PHE A 643 -22.66 -21.32 -15.52
CA PHE A 643 -23.03 -21.13 -16.90
C PHE A 643 -21.91 -21.65 -17.80
N ILE A 644 -22.23 -22.55 -18.72
CA ILE A 644 -21.31 -23.09 -19.72
C ILE A 644 -21.60 -22.38 -21.05
N PRO A 645 -20.64 -21.63 -21.61
CA PRO A 645 -20.78 -20.98 -22.91
C PRO A 645 -21.07 -21.98 -24.04
N ASP A 646 -21.81 -21.56 -25.07
CA ASP A 646 -22.12 -22.41 -26.22
C ASP A 646 -20.84 -22.74 -27.03
N ASN A 647 -20.73 -23.99 -27.51
CA ASN A 647 -19.63 -24.46 -28.36
C ASN A 647 -19.70 -23.88 -29.79
N ASN A 648 -20.84 -23.34 -30.19
CA ASN A 648 -21.01 -22.57 -31.42
C ASN A 648 -21.52 -21.16 -31.10
N PRO A 649 -20.66 -20.29 -30.57
CA PRO A 649 -21.06 -18.92 -30.19
C PRO A 649 -21.38 -18.04 -31.41
N PHE A 650 -21.20 -18.56 -32.63
CA PHE A 650 -21.58 -17.94 -33.90
C PHE A 650 -22.92 -18.49 -34.45
N GLY A 651 -23.51 -19.50 -33.80
CA GLY A 651 -24.70 -20.22 -34.21
C GLY A 651 -26.02 -19.48 -33.95
N THR A 652 -27.09 -19.88 -34.64
CA THR A 652 -28.46 -19.39 -34.35
C THR A 652 -29.13 -20.08 -33.16
N ILE A 653 -28.46 -21.05 -32.52
CA ILE A 653 -29.06 -21.89 -31.49
C ILE A 653 -28.73 -21.29 -30.12
N ARG A 654 -29.80 -21.00 -29.39
CA ARG A 654 -29.86 -20.17 -28.17
C ARG A 654 -29.91 -21.07 -26.94
N THR A 655 -28.99 -22.02 -26.84
CA THR A 655 -29.02 -23.05 -25.79
C THR A 655 -28.11 -22.69 -24.62
N ILE A 656 -28.71 -22.37 -23.49
CA ILE A 656 -28.00 -22.12 -22.25
C ILE A 656 -27.73 -23.45 -21.56
N THR A 657 -26.45 -23.77 -21.42
CA THR A 657 -26.03 -24.93 -20.66
C THR A 657 -25.70 -24.51 -19.25
N LEU A 658 -26.44 -25.05 -18.29
CA LEU A 658 -26.15 -24.93 -16.87
C LEU A 658 -25.49 -26.21 -16.39
N ALA A 659 -24.51 -26.06 -15.51
CA ALA A 659 -23.92 -27.13 -14.73
C ALA A 659 -23.94 -26.78 -13.25
N THR A 660 -23.82 -27.80 -12.42
CA THR A 660 -23.53 -27.65 -11.00
C THR A 660 -22.07 -27.95 -10.74
N VAL A 661 -21.51 -27.38 -9.66
CA VAL A 661 -20.15 -27.73 -9.23
C VAL A 661 -20.07 -29.22 -8.87
N ILE A 662 -21.09 -29.75 -8.18
CA ILE A 662 -21.21 -31.19 -7.91
C ILE A 662 -22.18 -31.84 -8.91
N PRO A 663 -21.73 -32.76 -9.78
CA PRO A 663 -22.58 -33.38 -10.77
C PRO A 663 -23.76 -34.14 -10.16
N GLY A 664 -24.93 -34.03 -10.80
CA GLY A 664 -26.13 -34.80 -10.44
C GLY A 664 -27.07 -34.12 -9.46
N GLU A 665 -26.77 -32.89 -9.01
CA GLU A 665 -27.71 -32.05 -8.27
C GLU A 665 -28.85 -31.56 -9.16
N GLU A 666 -30.06 -31.45 -8.60
CA GLU A 666 -31.23 -30.98 -9.33
C GLU A 666 -31.21 -29.46 -9.43
N ILE A 667 -31.28 -28.94 -10.66
CA ILE A 667 -31.38 -27.51 -10.95
C ILE A 667 -32.84 -27.20 -11.31
N VAL A 668 -33.39 -26.14 -10.71
CA VAL A 668 -34.64 -25.52 -11.18
C VAL A 668 -34.37 -24.13 -11.74
N PHE A 669 -35.18 -23.70 -12.70
CA PHE A 669 -35.01 -22.39 -13.33
C PHE A 669 -36.33 -21.72 -13.70
N THR A 670 -36.22 -20.43 -14.00
CA THR A 670 -37.27 -19.54 -14.52
C THR A 670 -36.64 -18.64 -15.59
N THR A 671 -37.43 -18.22 -16.58
CA THR A 671 -36.98 -17.33 -17.68
C THR A 671 -37.72 -16.00 -17.68
N ASP A 672 -38.63 -15.79 -16.71
CA ASP A 672 -39.45 -14.59 -16.55
C ASP A 672 -38.89 -13.63 -15.48
N GLY A 673 -37.70 -13.92 -14.94
CA GLY A 673 -37.06 -13.13 -13.88
C GLY A 673 -37.57 -13.37 -12.45
N SER A 674 -38.57 -14.23 -12.26
CA SER A 674 -39.01 -14.65 -10.93
C SER A 674 -37.99 -15.58 -10.26
N ASP A 675 -37.88 -15.59 -8.93
CA ASP A 675 -36.96 -16.51 -8.26
C ASP A 675 -37.45 -17.96 -8.36
N PRO A 676 -36.63 -18.92 -8.82
CA PRO A 676 -37.04 -20.31 -8.96
C PRO A 676 -37.44 -20.91 -7.61
N ILE A 677 -38.49 -21.72 -7.52
CA ILE A 677 -38.93 -22.44 -6.31
C ILE A 677 -38.92 -23.95 -6.54
N ALA A 678 -39.16 -24.76 -5.50
CA ALA A 678 -39.17 -26.22 -5.61
C ALA A 678 -40.18 -26.78 -6.63
N THR A 679 -41.15 -25.97 -7.03
CA THR A 679 -42.14 -26.30 -8.08
C THR A 679 -41.87 -25.62 -9.41
N SER A 680 -40.74 -24.90 -9.56
CA SER A 680 -40.30 -24.34 -10.84
C SER A 680 -39.83 -25.43 -11.80
N THR A 681 -39.57 -25.05 -13.06
CA THR A 681 -39.17 -25.98 -14.11
C THR A 681 -37.82 -26.62 -13.78
N ILE A 682 -37.78 -27.96 -13.78
CA ILE A 682 -36.54 -28.73 -13.60
C ILE A 682 -35.72 -28.66 -14.89
N TYR A 683 -34.44 -28.32 -14.76
CA TYR A 683 -33.48 -28.32 -15.85
C TYR A 683 -33.04 -29.75 -16.17
N GLN A 684 -33.38 -30.23 -17.38
CA GLN A 684 -33.01 -31.58 -17.86
C GLN A 684 -32.21 -31.54 -19.17
N VAL A 685 -32.37 -30.45 -19.93
CA VAL A 685 -31.73 -30.21 -21.22
C VAL A 685 -31.38 -28.71 -21.29
N PRO A 686 -30.42 -28.30 -22.13
CA PRO A 686 -30.07 -26.90 -22.31
C PRO A 686 -31.31 -26.03 -22.51
N VAL A 687 -31.37 -24.90 -21.80
CA VAL A 687 -32.53 -24.00 -21.85
C VAL A 687 -32.50 -23.29 -23.19
N PHE A 688 -33.55 -23.45 -23.98
CA PHE A 688 -33.74 -22.68 -25.20
C PHE A 688 -34.51 -21.39 -24.88
N MET A 689 -33.94 -20.24 -25.23
CA MET A 689 -34.63 -18.96 -25.15
C MET A 689 -34.87 -18.41 -26.55
N ASP A 690 -36.13 -18.19 -26.92
CA ASP A 690 -36.52 -17.60 -28.20
C ASP A 690 -36.76 -16.07 -28.13
N HIS A 691 -36.68 -15.49 -26.94
CA HIS A 691 -36.80 -14.06 -26.66
C HIS A 691 -35.82 -13.65 -25.55
N SER A 692 -35.46 -12.37 -25.50
CA SER A 692 -34.61 -11.80 -24.45
C SER A 692 -35.31 -11.86 -23.10
N GLY A 693 -34.56 -12.13 -22.03
CA GLY A 693 -35.13 -12.30 -20.70
C GLY A 693 -34.06 -12.60 -19.64
N THR A 694 -34.50 -12.72 -18.40
CA THR A 694 -33.64 -13.02 -17.26
C THR A 694 -33.79 -14.50 -16.92
N LEU A 695 -32.73 -15.28 -17.15
CA LEU A 695 -32.63 -16.65 -16.65
C LEU A 695 -32.22 -16.59 -15.18
N LYS A 696 -33.06 -17.13 -14.30
CA LYS A 696 -32.68 -17.43 -12.93
C LYS A 696 -32.67 -18.93 -12.71
N ALA A 697 -31.67 -19.44 -12.01
CA ALA A 697 -31.53 -20.85 -11.70
C ALA A 697 -30.99 -21.07 -10.29
N ARG A 698 -31.28 -22.21 -9.67
CA ARG A 698 -30.63 -22.64 -8.42
C ARG A 698 -30.70 -24.14 -8.24
N VAL A 699 -29.80 -24.65 -7.41
CA VAL A 699 -29.82 -26.03 -6.95
C VAL A 699 -30.91 -26.23 -5.89
N ILE A 700 -31.61 -27.35 -5.94
CA ILE A 700 -32.51 -27.83 -4.90
C ILE A 700 -32.07 -29.23 -4.46
N ASP A 701 -31.75 -29.37 -3.18
CA ASP A 701 -31.41 -30.65 -2.54
C ASP A 701 -32.27 -30.83 -1.27
N GLY A 702 -33.36 -31.57 -1.40
CA GLY A 702 -34.32 -31.77 -0.31
C GLY A 702 -34.93 -30.45 0.19
N ASN A 703 -34.61 -30.08 1.44
CA ASN A 703 -35.05 -28.81 2.05
C ASN A 703 -34.01 -27.68 1.91
N GLU A 704 -32.81 -27.98 1.41
CA GLU A 704 -31.76 -27.00 1.24
C GLU A 704 -31.80 -26.44 -0.19
N VAL A 705 -31.70 -25.12 -0.32
CA VAL A 705 -31.67 -24.42 -1.61
C VAL A 705 -30.31 -23.74 -1.78
N GLY A 706 -29.75 -23.82 -2.98
CA GLY A 706 -28.54 -23.10 -3.35
C GLY A 706 -28.81 -21.61 -3.59
N PRO A 707 -27.74 -20.80 -3.76
CA PRO A 707 -27.88 -19.40 -4.16
C PRO A 707 -28.57 -19.28 -5.53
N VAL A 708 -29.29 -18.19 -5.74
CA VAL A 708 -29.88 -17.88 -7.05
C VAL A 708 -28.77 -17.42 -7.98
N PHE A 709 -28.55 -18.18 -9.04
CA PHE A 709 -27.83 -17.74 -10.22
C PHE A 709 -28.77 -16.91 -11.09
N GLU A 710 -28.27 -15.79 -11.60
CA GLU A 710 -29.01 -14.89 -12.47
C GLU A 710 -28.13 -14.52 -13.67
N LYS A 711 -28.71 -14.61 -14.87
CA LYS A 711 -28.05 -14.20 -16.11
C LYS A 711 -29.07 -13.51 -17.00
N GLN A 712 -28.76 -12.27 -17.36
CA GLN A 712 -29.49 -11.57 -18.40
C GLN A 712 -29.03 -12.08 -19.76
N LEU A 713 -30.00 -12.43 -20.62
CA LEU A 713 -29.74 -12.97 -21.94
C LEU A 713 -30.43 -12.13 -23.00
N TYR A 714 -29.68 -11.83 -24.05
CA TYR A 714 -30.15 -11.05 -25.18
C TYR A 714 -30.19 -11.93 -26.41
N VAL A 715 -31.41 -12.12 -26.89
CA VAL A 715 -31.70 -12.98 -28.01
C VAL A 715 -31.79 -12.12 -29.26
N HIS A 716 -30.96 -12.44 -30.26
CA HIS A 716 -30.99 -11.79 -31.57
C HIS A 716 -30.94 -12.81 -32.72
N ASP A 717 -31.30 -12.39 -33.92
CA ASP A 717 -31.61 -13.24 -35.08
C ASP A 717 -30.43 -13.41 -36.06
N GLY A 718 -29.32 -12.69 -35.86
CA GLY A 718 -28.18 -12.66 -36.77
C GLY A 718 -27.26 -13.87 -36.64
N PHE A 719 -27.15 -14.69 -37.70
CA PHE A 719 -26.10 -15.71 -37.79
C PHE A 719 -24.81 -15.06 -38.28
N VAL A 720 -23.83 -14.90 -37.40
CA VAL A 720 -22.54 -14.28 -37.70
C VAL A 720 -21.51 -15.39 -37.90
N GLU A 721 -21.01 -15.57 -39.12
CA GLU A 721 -20.02 -16.60 -39.45
C GLU A 721 -18.61 -16.26 -38.93
N LYS A 722 -18.30 -14.96 -38.85
CA LYS A 722 -16.98 -14.49 -38.44
C LYS A 722 -17.01 -13.06 -37.90
N VAL A 723 -16.24 -12.82 -36.84
CA VAL A 723 -15.87 -11.48 -36.37
C VAL A 723 -14.38 -11.26 -36.64
N SER A 724 -14.03 -10.09 -37.15
CA SER A 724 -12.64 -9.69 -37.38
C SER A 724 -12.42 -8.27 -36.90
N PHE A 725 -11.21 -7.99 -36.39
CA PHE A 725 -10.82 -6.69 -35.89
C PHE A 725 -9.66 -6.13 -36.70
N GLU A 726 -9.70 -4.84 -37.00
CA GLU A 726 -8.56 -4.12 -37.57
C GLU A 726 -7.56 -3.68 -36.48
N GLU A 727 -8.08 -3.33 -35.30
CA GLU A 727 -7.29 -3.01 -34.10
C GLU A 727 -7.36 -4.17 -33.09
N PRO A 728 -6.26 -4.55 -32.43
CA PRO A 728 -6.27 -5.63 -31.44
C PRO A 728 -6.98 -5.22 -30.15
N TYR A 729 -7.78 -6.12 -29.59
CA TYR A 729 -8.27 -6.02 -28.21
C TYR A 729 -7.16 -6.39 -27.21
N SER A 730 -7.31 -5.98 -25.95
CA SER A 730 -6.32 -6.22 -24.89
C SER A 730 -6.37 -7.67 -24.39
N PRO A 731 -5.21 -8.35 -24.23
CA PRO A 731 -5.17 -9.67 -23.57
C PRO A 731 -5.66 -9.67 -22.13
N GLN A 732 -5.60 -8.52 -21.44
CA GLN A 732 -6.06 -8.38 -20.05
C GLN A 732 -7.58 -8.48 -19.92
N TYR A 733 -8.31 -8.03 -20.94
CA TYR A 733 -9.77 -8.00 -21.01
C TYR A 733 -10.20 -8.54 -22.38
N ALA A 734 -9.84 -9.79 -22.65
CA ALA A 734 -10.07 -10.43 -23.93
C ALA A 734 -11.49 -10.98 -24.09
N GLY A 735 -12.30 -10.97 -23.03
CA GLY A 735 -13.54 -11.75 -22.97
C GLY A 735 -13.30 -13.20 -23.40
N SER A 736 -14.18 -13.72 -24.24
CA SER A 736 -14.02 -14.98 -24.98
C SER A 736 -13.39 -14.78 -26.37
N GLY A 737 -12.76 -13.63 -26.63
CA GLY A 737 -12.20 -13.25 -27.92
C GLY A 737 -13.25 -12.71 -28.88
N PRO A 738 -13.11 -12.89 -30.21
CA PRO A 738 -14.03 -12.30 -31.20
C PRO A 738 -15.50 -12.67 -31.04
N VAL A 739 -15.77 -13.80 -30.40
CA VAL A 739 -17.13 -14.29 -30.17
C VAL A 739 -17.90 -13.47 -29.14
N THR A 740 -17.23 -12.74 -28.23
CA THR A 740 -17.89 -11.93 -27.20
C THR A 740 -18.83 -10.87 -27.76
N LEU A 741 -18.68 -10.47 -29.02
CA LEU A 741 -19.60 -9.54 -29.66
C LEU A 741 -20.90 -10.20 -30.15
N VAL A 742 -21.00 -11.52 -30.11
CA VAL A 742 -22.09 -12.29 -30.73
C VAL A 742 -22.44 -13.57 -29.97
N ASP A 743 -21.99 -13.73 -28.72
CA ASP A 743 -22.16 -14.95 -27.93
C ASP A 743 -23.49 -15.02 -27.18
N HIS A 744 -24.38 -14.05 -27.43
CA HIS A 744 -25.69 -13.88 -26.80
C HIS A 744 -25.66 -13.57 -25.30
N GLN A 745 -24.49 -13.20 -24.77
CA GLN A 745 -24.32 -12.85 -23.37
C GLN A 745 -24.05 -11.37 -23.20
N SER A 746 -24.79 -10.72 -22.30
CA SER A 746 -24.43 -9.38 -21.87
C SER A 746 -23.43 -9.38 -20.74
N GLY A 747 -22.59 -8.36 -20.75
CA GLY A 747 -21.82 -7.98 -19.61
C GLY A 747 -22.71 -7.40 -18.50
N SER A 748 -22.28 -7.63 -17.27
CA SER A 748 -22.82 -7.00 -16.07
C SER A 748 -22.04 -5.72 -15.75
N GLU A 749 -22.49 -4.98 -14.74
CA GLU A 749 -21.75 -3.86 -14.16
C GLU A 749 -20.38 -4.29 -13.58
N ASN A 750 -20.17 -5.59 -13.34
CA ASN A 750 -18.84 -6.10 -13.05
C ASN A 750 -18.07 -6.31 -14.35
N PHE A 751 -17.28 -5.31 -14.77
CA PHE A 751 -16.46 -5.38 -15.97
C PHE A 751 -15.38 -6.48 -15.97
N ARG A 752 -15.19 -7.19 -14.85
CA ARG A 752 -14.30 -8.36 -14.72
C ARG A 752 -15.03 -9.70 -14.83
N ASP A 753 -16.30 -9.71 -15.21
CA ASP A 753 -17.11 -10.92 -15.36
C ASP A 753 -16.74 -11.78 -16.58
N GLY A 754 -15.78 -11.34 -17.41
CA GLY A 754 -15.33 -12.05 -18.60
C GLY A 754 -16.20 -11.83 -19.84
N GLN A 755 -17.20 -10.96 -19.76
CA GLN A 755 -18.16 -10.71 -20.85
C GLN A 755 -17.88 -9.42 -21.64
N TRP A 756 -16.82 -8.70 -21.27
CA TRP A 756 -16.43 -7.46 -21.94
C TRP A 756 -15.14 -7.63 -22.75
N LEU A 757 -15.14 -7.16 -23.99
CA LEU A 757 -13.94 -6.94 -24.80
C LEU A 757 -13.40 -5.53 -24.55
N GLY A 758 -12.18 -5.46 -24.02
CA GLY A 758 -11.52 -4.19 -23.68
C GLY A 758 -10.50 -3.74 -24.72
N PHE A 759 -10.58 -2.46 -25.12
CA PHE A 759 -9.62 -1.79 -25.99
C PHE A 759 -8.99 -0.61 -25.23
N VAL A 760 -7.65 -0.60 -25.10
CA VAL A 760 -6.93 0.46 -24.36
C VAL A 760 -6.31 1.47 -25.33
N GLY A 761 -6.77 2.72 -25.28
CA GLY A 761 -6.31 3.81 -26.13
C GLY A 761 -6.53 3.60 -27.63
N LYS A 762 -7.41 2.66 -28.00
CA LYS A 762 -7.68 2.21 -29.37
C LYS A 762 -9.18 2.17 -29.64
N ASP A 763 -9.56 2.49 -30.87
CA ASP A 763 -10.94 2.41 -31.35
C ASP A 763 -11.36 0.95 -31.56
N LEU A 764 -12.65 0.68 -31.41
CA LEU A 764 -13.24 -0.54 -31.93
C LEU A 764 -13.44 -0.38 -33.45
N ASN A 765 -12.88 -1.32 -34.21
CA ASN A 765 -13.16 -1.48 -35.63
C ASN A 765 -13.37 -2.97 -35.92
N ALA A 766 -14.62 -3.40 -35.75
CA ALA A 766 -15.03 -4.79 -35.90
C ALA A 766 -15.87 -4.98 -37.16
N THR A 767 -15.57 -6.01 -37.94
CA THR A 767 -16.40 -6.46 -39.08
C THR A 767 -17.00 -7.82 -38.77
N LEU A 768 -18.33 -7.87 -38.81
CA LEU A 768 -19.17 -9.05 -38.68
C LEU A 768 -19.56 -9.52 -40.07
N GLU A 769 -19.19 -10.74 -40.43
CA GLU A 769 -19.66 -11.42 -41.64
C GLU A 769 -20.86 -12.29 -41.27
N LEU A 770 -22.03 -12.00 -41.82
CA LEU A 770 -23.23 -12.82 -41.64
C LEU A 770 -23.11 -14.08 -42.50
N GLY A 771 -23.66 -15.22 -42.10
CA GLY A 771 -23.54 -16.44 -42.92
C GLY A 771 -24.36 -16.42 -44.21
N SER A 772 -25.37 -15.56 -44.33
CA SER A 772 -26.13 -15.33 -45.56
C SER A 772 -26.56 -13.87 -45.70
N MET A 773 -26.97 -13.48 -46.92
CA MET A 773 -27.62 -12.18 -47.12
C MET A 773 -28.87 -12.10 -46.22
N THR A 774 -28.92 -11.06 -45.41
CA THR A 774 -29.89 -10.90 -44.34
C THR A 774 -30.55 -9.53 -44.46
N SER A 775 -31.88 -9.47 -44.37
CA SER A 775 -32.58 -8.20 -44.25
C SER A 775 -32.50 -7.69 -42.80
N LEU A 776 -31.66 -6.68 -42.57
CA LEU A 776 -31.42 -6.10 -41.25
C LEU A 776 -32.58 -5.15 -40.88
N LYS A 777 -33.15 -5.36 -39.68
CA LYS A 777 -34.21 -4.52 -39.10
C LYS A 777 -33.70 -3.64 -37.98
N SER A 778 -32.91 -4.18 -37.05
CA SER A 778 -32.31 -3.39 -35.98
C SER A 778 -30.95 -3.91 -35.55
N LEU A 779 -30.16 -3.02 -34.94
CA LEU A 779 -28.86 -3.36 -34.39
C LEU A 779 -28.65 -2.65 -33.05
N ASN A 780 -28.23 -3.38 -32.02
CA ASN A 780 -27.98 -2.88 -30.67
C ASN A 780 -26.55 -3.21 -30.25
N ILE A 781 -25.81 -2.26 -29.70
CA ILE A 781 -24.43 -2.47 -29.23
C ILE A 781 -24.30 -1.87 -27.85
N SER A 782 -23.90 -2.67 -26.87
CA SER A 782 -23.75 -2.22 -25.49
C SER A 782 -22.29 -1.89 -25.15
N PHE A 783 -22.13 -0.88 -24.31
CA PHE A 783 -20.84 -0.39 -23.83
C PHE A 783 -20.92 -0.17 -22.33
N LEU A 784 -19.83 -0.42 -21.62
CA LEU A 784 -19.72 -0.15 -20.19
C LEU A 784 -18.96 1.14 -19.95
N GLU A 785 -19.39 1.89 -18.96
CA GLU A 785 -18.65 3.01 -18.40
C GLU A 785 -18.41 2.78 -16.92
N SER A 786 -17.16 2.94 -16.50
CA SER A 786 -16.75 3.06 -15.12
C SER A 786 -15.59 4.03 -15.13
N GLN A 787 -15.93 5.32 -15.03
CA GLN A 787 -14.95 6.38 -15.26
C GLN A 787 -13.84 6.29 -14.22
N THR A 788 -14.12 5.93 -12.98
CA THR A 788 -13.10 5.69 -11.93
C THR A 788 -12.12 4.56 -12.27
N SER A 789 -12.55 3.60 -13.09
CA SER A 789 -11.73 2.50 -13.63
C SER A 789 -11.16 2.79 -15.02
N TRP A 790 -11.24 4.05 -15.47
CA TRP A 790 -10.73 4.55 -16.74
C TRP A 790 -11.47 3.99 -17.95
N ILE A 791 -12.70 3.49 -17.77
CA ILE A 791 -13.54 2.90 -18.82
C ILE A 791 -14.60 3.92 -19.23
N PHE A 792 -14.64 4.28 -20.51
CA PHE A 792 -15.55 5.30 -21.04
C PHE A 792 -16.40 4.77 -22.18
N TYR A 793 -17.58 5.39 -22.34
CA TYR A 793 -18.34 5.23 -23.56
C TYR A 793 -17.56 5.73 -24.80
N PRO A 794 -17.81 5.15 -25.98
CA PRO A 794 -17.27 5.67 -27.22
C PRO A 794 -17.88 7.04 -27.54
N THR A 795 -17.06 7.96 -28.04
CA THR A 795 -17.53 9.32 -28.42
C THR A 795 -18.41 9.32 -29.68
N GLU A 796 -18.26 8.28 -30.49
CA GLU A 796 -19.03 8.05 -31.71
C GLU A 796 -19.17 6.55 -31.91
N VAL A 797 -20.38 6.09 -32.25
CA VAL A 797 -20.63 4.73 -32.76
C VAL A 797 -21.22 4.85 -34.16
N LYS A 798 -20.53 4.29 -35.13
CA LYS A 798 -20.92 4.28 -36.55
C LYS A 798 -21.05 2.84 -37.02
N VAL A 799 -22.15 2.56 -37.72
CA VAL A 799 -22.45 1.26 -38.31
C VAL A 799 -22.48 1.39 -39.82
N GLU A 800 -21.77 0.51 -40.50
CA GLU A 800 -21.71 0.44 -41.95
C GLU A 800 -22.14 -0.94 -42.44
N ALA A 801 -22.83 -1.01 -43.57
CA ALA A 801 -23.27 -2.25 -44.21
C ALA A 801 -22.60 -2.44 -45.57
N SER A 802 -22.37 -3.69 -45.94
CA SER A 802 -21.87 -4.09 -47.25
C SER A 802 -22.48 -5.44 -47.67
N GLU A 803 -22.70 -5.60 -48.97
CA GLU A 803 -23.08 -6.89 -49.57
C GLU A 803 -21.86 -7.71 -50.00
N ASP A 804 -20.72 -7.06 -50.28
CA ASP A 804 -19.54 -7.65 -50.92
C ASP A 804 -18.26 -7.63 -50.07
N GLY A 805 -18.32 -7.01 -48.89
CA GLY A 805 -17.21 -6.87 -47.95
C GLY A 805 -16.12 -5.89 -48.41
N LYS A 806 -16.35 -5.15 -49.49
CA LYS A 806 -15.41 -4.17 -50.07
C LYS A 806 -15.96 -2.76 -50.03
N HIS A 807 -17.23 -2.60 -50.38
CA HIS A 807 -17.90 -1.31 -50.43
C HIS A 807 -18.86 -1.20 -49.26
N TYR A 808 -18.54 -0.31 -48.31
CA TYR A 808 -19.34 -0.07 -47.12
C TYR A 808 -20.11 1.24 -47.24
N THR A 809 -21.37 1.21 -46.83
CA THR A 809 -22.22 2.39 -46.72
C THR A 809 -22.57 2.61 -45.26
N THR A 810 -22.43 3.83 -44.74
CA THR A 810 -22.86 4.15 -43.38
C THR A 810 -24.39 4.09 -43.29
N ILE A 811 -24.90 3.26 -42.39
CA ILE A 811 -26.33 3.00 -42.21
C ILE A 811 -26.85 3.54 -40.88
N GLY A 812 -25.96 3.76 -39.91
CA GLY A 812 -26.30 4.31 -38.60
C GLY A 812 -25.13 5.07 -38.00
N LYS A 813 -25.42 6.14 -37.27
CA LYS A 813 -24.43 6.87 -36.49
C LYS A 813 -25.08 7.50 -35.27
N VAL A 814 -24.46 7.32 -34.12
CA VAL A 814 -24.78 8.06 -32.89
C VAL A 814 -23.49 8.69 -32.37
N ASN A 815 -23.62 9.90 -31.82
CA ASN A 815 -22.54 10.57 -31.13
C ASN A 815 -22.92 10.63 -29.65
N TRP A 816 -21.99 10.23 -28.80
CA TRP A 816 -22.13 10.42 -27.36
C TRP A 816 -21.04 11.39 -26.94
N PRO A 817 -21.39 12.66 -26.67
CA PRO A 817 -20.39 13.59 -26.18
C PRO A 817 -19.76 13.03 -24.90
N LEU A 818 -18.46 13.25 -24.73
CA LEU A 818 -17.78 12.89 -23.51
C LEU A 818 -18.32 13.76 -22.37
N GLU A 819 -19.00 13.11 -21.43
CA GLU A 819 -19.59 13.73 -20.25
C GLU A 819 -18.93 13.13 -19.00
N GLN A 820 -18.82 13.92 -17.95
CA GLN A 820 -18.37 13.43 -16.64
C GLN A 820 -19.59 12.86 -15.92
N ASP A 821 -19.53 11.61 -15.51
CA ASP A 821 -20.58 10.90 -14.79
C ASP A 821 -20.02 10.38 -13.45
N GLU A 822 -20.78 10.57 -12.38
CA GLU A 822 -20.40 10.20 -11.00
C GLU A 822 -21.00 8.85 -10.56
N ALA A 823 -21.78 8.19 -11.42
CA ALA A 823 -22.26 6.84 -11.15
C ALA A 823 -21.10 5.81 -11.15
N ASP A 824 -21.15 4.83 -10.24
CA ASP A 824 -20.09 3.83 -10.06
C ASP A 824 -19.77 3.06 -11.35
N VAL A 825 -20.80 2.47 -11.97
CA VAL A 825 -20.73 1.75 -13.23
C VAL A 825 -22.09 1.87 -13.94
N GLN A 826 -22.07 2.06 -15.26
CA GLN A 826 -23.27 2.06 -16.09
C GLN A 826 -23.05 1.30 -17.40
N ILE A 827 -24.15 0.84 -18.00
CA ILE A 827 -24.17 0.23 -19.33
C ILE A 827 -25.10 1.05 -20.22
N LYS A 828 -24.64 1.37 -21.44
CA LYS A 828 -25.42 2.11 -22.43
C LYS A 828 -25.41 1.41 -23.77
N THR A 829 -26.59 1.37 -24.41
CA THR A 829 -26.79 0.68 -25.69
C THR A 829 -26.99 1.69 -26.83
N ALA A 830 -26.22 1.54 -27.91
CA ALA A 830 -26.45 2.20 -29.19
C ALA A 830 -27.44 1.38 -30.02
N SER A 831 -28.64 1.92 -30.25
CA SER A 831 -29.71 1.26 -31.01
C SER A 831 -29.93 1.91 -32.37
N PHE A 832 -29.98 1.09 -33.41
CA PHE A 832 -30.23 1.50 -34.80
C PHE A 832 -31.41 0.71 -35.37
N GLN A 833 -32.26 1.37 -36.16
CA GLN A 833 -33.45 0.79 -36.78
C GLN A 833 -33.40 1.06 -38.29
N PHE A 834 -33.82 0.07 -39.09
CA PHE A 834 -33.69 0.07 -40.55
C PHE A 834 -35.00 -0.39 -41.19
N PRO A 835 -35.42 0.22 -42.32
CA PRO A 835 -36.68 -0.09 -43.00
C PRO A 835 -36.61 -1.33 -43.92
N ASP A 836 -35.81 -2.33 -43.56
CA ASP A 836 -35.36 -3.49 -44.36
C ASP A 836 -34.21 -3.20 -45.32
N MET A 837 -33.01 -3.66 -44.94
CA MET A 837 -31.79 -3.49 -45.73
C MET A 837 -31.04 -4.81 -45.90
N PRO A 838 -30.85 -5.32 -47.13
CA PRO A 838 -30.08 -6.52 -47.36
C PRO A 838 -28.59 -6.28 -47.08
N VAL A 839 -27.98 -7.10 -46.23
CA VAL A 839 -26.58 -6.98 -45.82
C VAL A 839 -25.93 -8.37 -45.65
N LYS A 840 -24.63 -8.46 -45.98
CA LYS A 840 -23.78 -9.63 -45.70
C LYS A 840 -22.69 -9.29 -44.69
N PHE A 841 -22.21 -8.04 -44.66
CA PHE A 841 -21.17 -7.58 -43.76
C PHE A 841 -21.63 -6.33 -43.01
N ILE A 842 -21.46 -6.34 -41.69
CA ILE A 842 -21.71 -5.19 -40.83
C ILE A 842 -20.37 -4.77 -40.24
N ARG A 843 -20.04 -3.49 -40.33
CA ARG A 843 -18.86 -2.91 -39.69
C ARG A 843 -19.29 -1.97 -38.58
N VAL A 844 -18.79 -2.20 -37.38
CA VAL A 844 -19.00 -1.36 -36.21
C VAL A 844 -17.71 -0.62 -35.89
N LEU A 845 -17.81 0.70 -35.90
CA LEU A 845 -16.73 1.63 -35.60
C LEU A 845 -17.12 2.39 -34.34
N ALA A 846 -16.44 2.16 -33.22
CA ALA A 846 -16.67 2.89 -31.99
C ALA A 846 -15.40 3.62 -31.57
N LYS A 847 -15.49 4.95 -31.55
CA LYS A 847 -14.34 5.83 -31.32
C LYS A 847 -14.05 5.96 -29.83
N ASN A 848 -12.93 5.42 -29.41
CA ASN A 848 -12.44 5.52 -28.05
C ASN A 848 -12.09 6.99 -27.75
N VAL A 849 -12.25 7.40 -26.48
CA VAL A 849 -11.75 8.70 -26.01
C VAL A 849 -10.22 8.80 -26.22
N GLY A 850 -9.55 7.65 -26.23
CA GLY A 850 -8.14 7.46 -26.53
C GLY A 850 -7.24 7.75 -25.33
N LYS A 851 -7.48 8.87 -24.65
CA LYS A 851 -6.83 9.23 -23.41
C LYS A 851 -7.86 9.68 -22.40
N ASN A 852 -7.64 9.34 -21.15
CA ASN A 852 -8.39 9.86 -20.03
C ASN A 852 -8.53 11.37 -20.16
N PRO A 853 -9.75 11.89 -20.11
CA PRO A 853 -9.97 13.32 -20.21
C PRO A 853 -9.27 14.04 -19.08
N GLU A 854 -9.07 15.31 -19.33
CA GLU A 854 -8.52 16.30 -18.40
C GLU A 854 -9.11 16.28 -16.98
N TRP A 855 -10.28 15.68 -16.81
CA TRP A 855 -11.01 15.65 -15.55
C TRP A 855 -10.98 14.33 -14.79
N HIS A 856 -10.43 13.30 -15.41
CA HIS A 856 -10.35 11.97 -14.85
C HIS A 856 -9.14 11.84 -13.89
N VAL A 857 -9.14 10.87 -12.96
CA VAL A 857 -8.11 10.68 -11.90
C VAL A 857 -6.69 10.44 -12.38
N SER A 858 -6.54 10.14 -13.67
CA SER A 858 -5.25 10.00 -14.32
C SER A 858 -5.30 10.57 -15.73
N PRO A 859 -5.33 11.91 -15.90
CA PRO A 859 -5.47 12.57 -17.20
C PRO A 859 -4.36 12.16 -18.17
N GLY A 860 -4.69 12.04 -19.46
CA GLY A 860 -3.71 11.76 -20.51
C GLY A 860 -3.24 10.30 -20.59
N ALA A 861 -3.45 9.49 -19.55
CA ALA A 861 -3.22 8.05 -19.59
C ALA A 861 -4.22 7.38 -20.56
N PRO A 862 -3.86 6.27 -21.22
CA PRO A 862 -4.75 5.62 -22.17
C PRO A 862 -5.98 5.06 -21.45
N CYS A 863 -7.15 5.29 -22.01
CA CYS A 863 -8.43 4.86 -21.42
C CYS A 863 -8.97 3.60 -22.09
N TRP A 864 -9.83 2.91 -21.37
CA TRP A 864 -10.50 1.71 -21.82
C TRP A 864 -11.81 2.03 -22.55
N LEU A 865 -12.07 1.28 -23.62
CA LEU A 865 -13.37 1.13 -24.26
C LEU A 865 -13.80 -0.32 -24.08
N PHE A 866 -14.92 -0.54 -23.41
CA PHE A 866 -15.47 -1.88 -23.16
C PHE A 866 -16.75 -2.04 -23.97
N VAL A 867 -16.80 -3.11 -24.77
CA VAL A 867 -17.94 -3.46 -25.61
C VAL A 867 -18.30 -4.93 -25.36
N ASP A 868 -19.59 -5.21 -25.28
CA ASP A 868 -20.14 -6.57 -25.23
C ASP A 868 -21.00 -6.83 -26.48
N GLU A 869 -22.11 -7.55 -26.32
CA GLU A 869 -22.94 -8.10 -27.40
C GLU A 869 -23.41 -7.08 -28.45
N ILE A 870 -23.32 -7.47 -29.73
CA ILE A 870 -23.94 -6.81 -30.88
C ILE A 870 -25.20 -7.57 -31.25
N GLY A 871 -26.35 -7.10 -30.77
CA GLY A 871 -27.66 -7.68 -31.07
C GLY A 871 -28.14 -7.32 -32.48
N ILE A 872 -28.40 -8.32 -33.33
CA ILE A 872 -28.88 -8.17 -34.71
C ILE A 872 -30.32 -8.68 -34.85
N GLU A 873 -31.28 -7.82 -35.17
CA GLU A 873 -32.67 -8.23 -35.44
C GLU A 873 -32.95 -8.26 -36.95
N LYS A 874 -33.62 -9.32 -37.42
CA LYS A 874 -33.99 -9.47 -38.83
C LYS A 874 -35.39 -8.91 -39.10
N ALA A 875 -35.63 -8.50 -40.34
CA ALA A 875 -36.99 -8.31 -40.82
C ALA A 875 -37.75 -9.64 -40.81
N GLN A 876 -39.01 -9.65 -40.35
CA GLN A 876 -39.85 -10.84 -40.49
C GLN A 876 -40.18 -11.06 -41.97
N GLU A 877 -39.98 -12.29 -42.48
CA GLU A 877 -40.39 -12.69 -43.84
C GLU A 877 -41.92 -12.68 -44.04
#